data_AF-A0A8P4G4P2-F1
#
_entry.id   AF-A0A8P4G4P2-F1
#
_cell.length_a   1.000
_cell.length_b   1.000
_cell.length_c   1.000
_cell.angle_alpha   90.00
_cell.angle_beta   90.00
_cell.angle_gamma   90.00
#
_symmetry.space_group_name_H-M   'P 1'
#
loop_
_entity.id
_entity.type
_entity.pdbx_description
1 polymer ?
#
loop_
_entity_poly.entity_id
_entity_poly.type
_entity_poly.pdbx_seq_one_letter_code
_entity_poly.pdbx_strand_id
1 'polypeptide(L)'
;MTEKDSFTSQTKKTYFTLIFDCHPEDIFPMVLTSATQELFGCLADEDVTGESPYKLLKKDDIIQDIKTRAAVSDFSPVKQIVLDYPEDELLLVYDRDFTYEQCFYLVLTPEAKDRILNPPEPETSQVLENVVNKTPEPKEWISLGSELEIDEESIKETREKLWYKFSRVRRKFGVPVCFSDRNTADAKDGYLECASYQDSRFSIKQMQRDCGMQAVPRLQSSSAQTQWYRNIFTQYVPRELSDEEKENILQFESLNNFCNSVTPRVLQALQQEEIMNGFFDDWKALGAAAEDGDWSGKVSEGLMLYQAFTDQKYTKDKKISSINWHPTIYGVLAVALTEQKEERTKDSTTFVVTPSVILFYSFSDPSIPQLLLECPDDIFAFEFCPSDPNIIVGGCINGQVVLWDISAHVTHLLGTQPGSKKVSDLDDNQENKTPVVRYCAVSALESRHKAPITDVQWLPPTFEVTRSGLPVENKYNISVQVVTCSPDCTIMFWDLRMQRLLSHSATDRKQSVDQKTQMTPYSVPDTFKHLDRTWKPLFRVLQGLRDGEIVHTDWKLEKDDSGRLQSAKPLHCFNIHHWLVNTVQRSPFYKDIILTTGGWNFAIWKEGVMDGPIVLSPSSEQVCTSGCWSLSRPAVFFIGKDDGSIEVWNLMEKTSEPAQVHAHITNAKITCIKPWTASCDLSVKKYFELEEERLNDFLKREELWAQQKREAEELKRKTVS
;
A
#
# COMPACT_ATOMS: atom_id res chain seq x y z
N MET A 1 33.71 29.17 -47.35
CA MET A 1 34.11 28.06 -48.24
C MET A 1 34.82 27.06 -47.35
N THR A 2 34.29 25.84 -47.28
CA THR A 2 34.84 24.60 -46.66
C THR A 2 35.29 24.64 -45.19
N GLU A 3 34.42 24.16 -44.29
CA GLU A 3 34.78 23.28 -43.17
C GLU A 3 33.48 22.72 -42.53
N LYS A 4 33.13 21.48 -42.91
CA LYS A 4 32.15 20.61 -42.25
C LYS A 4 32.63 19.18 -42.51
N ASP A 5 33.05 18.50 -41.46
CA ASP A 5 32.97 17.03 -41.25
C ASP A 5 34.08 16.58 -40.29
N SER A 6 33.72 16.30 -39.02
CA SER A 6 34.32 15.25 -38.19
C SER A 6 33.90 15.35 -36.70
N PHE A 7 32.64 15.15 -36.33
CA PHE A 7 32.26 14.91 -34.91
C PHE A 7 30.87 14.25 -34.77
N THR A 8 30.68 13.05 -35.32
CA THR A 8 29.45 12.25 -35.12
C THR A 8 29.71 10.73 -35.15
N SER A 9 30.79 10.25 -34.52
CA SER A 9 31.11 8.80 -34.51
C SER A 9 31.52 8.21 -33.15
N GLN A 10 31.06 8.78 -32.02
CA GLN A 10 31.37 8.22 -30.69
C GLN A 10 30.17 8.03 -29.74
N THR A 11 28.95 8.35 -30.16
CA THR A 11 27.75 8.27 -29.30
C THR A 11 26.81 7.10 -29.59
N LYS A 12 27.23 6.12 -30.42
CA LYS A 12 26.44 4.92 -30.74
C LYS A 12 27.02 3.60 -30.22
N LYS A 13 28.14 3.63 -29.48
CA LYS A 13 28.77 2.43 -28.92
C LYS A 13 28.42 2.13 -27.45
N THR A 14 27.54 2.92 -26.82
CA THR A 14 27.29 2.84 -25.37
C THR A 14 25.85 2.44 -24.99
N TYR A 15 25.05 1.94 -25.94
CA TYR A 15 23.67 1.51 -25.68
C TYR A 15 23.44 -0.01 -25.81
N PHE A 16 24.50 -0.81 -26.01
CA PHE A 16 24.37 -2.25 -26.25
C PHE A 16 25.15 -3.15 -25.26
N THR A 17 25.57 -2.62 -24.11
CA THR A 17 26.42 -3.36 -23.15
C THR A 17 25.90 -3.33 -21.71
N LEU A 18 24.58 -3.25 -21.50
CA LEU A 18 23.96 -3.22 -20.16
C LEU A 18 22.68 -4.07 -20.08
N ILE A 19 22.67 -5.26 -20.69
CA ILE A 19 21.64 -6.28 -20.45
C ILE A 19 22.35 -7.64 -20.37
N PHE A 20 23.11 -7.86 -19.30
CA PHE A 20 23.48 -9.19 -18.85
C PHE A 20 23.40 -9.12 -17.34
N ASP A 21 22.26 -9.53 -16.79
CA ASP A 21 22.13 -10.12 -15.45
C ASP A 21 20.66 -10.50 -15.23
N CYS A 22 20.33 -11.78 -15.50
CA CYS A 22 19.24 -12.60 -14.94
C CYS A 22 18.86 -13.84 -15.79
N HIS A 23 19.61 -14.17 -16.84
CA HIS A 23 19.27 -15.24 -17.79
C HIS A 23 20.50 -16.13 -18.01
N PRO A 24 20.34 -17.46 -18.21
CA PRO A 24 21.45 -18.33 -18.57
C PRO A 24 22.18 -17.83 -19.83
N GLU A 25 23.52 -17.87 -19.86
CA GLU A 25 24.33 -17.42 -21.02
C GLU A 25 23.99 -18.17 -22.33
N ASP A 26 23.32 -19.32 -22.22
CA ASP A 26 22.91 -20.19 -23.33
C ASP A 26 21.67 -19.68 -24.12
N ILE A 27 20.98 -18.64 -23.65
CA ILE A 27 19.73 -18.15 -24.26
C ILE A 27 19.71 -16.62 -24.44
N PHE A 28 19.00 -16.15 -25.48
CA PHE A 28 18.76 -14.73 -25.74
C PHE A 28 17.27 -14.41 -25.79
N PRO A 29 16.71 -13.73 -24.78
CA PRO A 29 15.33 -13.26 -24.80
C PRO A 29 15.12 -12.19 -25.86
N MET A 30 14.04 -12.27 -26.64
CA MET A 30 13.74 -11.31 -27.69
C MET A 30 12.23 -11.17 -27.98
N VAL A 31 11.85 -10.01 -28.52
CA VAL A 31 10.49 -9.74 -29.01
C VAL A 31 10.46 -9.88 -30.52
N LEU A 32 9.51 -10.66 -31.04
CA LEU A 32 9.22 -10.74 -32.47
C LEU A 32 7.98 -9.92 -32.78
N THR A 33 8.06 -9.00 -33.74
CA THR A 33 6.90 -8.27 -34.26
C THR A 33 5.96 -9.21 -35.02
N SER A 34 4.66 -8.89 -35.09
CA SER A 34 3.67 -9.71 -35.81
C SER A 34 4.08 -10.02 -37.26
N ALA A 35 4.70 -9.05 -37.95
CA ALA A 35 5.21 -9.25 -39.31
C ALA A 35 6.35 -10.28 -39.39
N THR A 36 7.22 -10.33 -38.37
CA THR A 36 8.28 -11.33 -38.28
C THR A 36 7.72 -12.70 -37.88
N GLN A 37 6.73 -12.75 -36.99
CA GLN A 37 6.06 -13.99 -36.61
C GLN A 37 5.34 -14.65 -37.80
N GLU A 38 4.64 -13.86 -38.63
CA GLU A 38 4.01 -14.34 -39.87
C GLU A 38 5.05 -14.84 -40.88
N LEU A 39 6.18 -14.14 -41.01
CA LEU A 39 7.23 -14.49 -41.98
C LEU A 39 7.90 -15.83 -41.66
N PHE A 40 8.11 -16.12 -40.38
CA PHE A 40 8.78 -17.34 -39.91
C PHE A 40 7.80 -18.44 -39.46
N GLY A 41 6.48 -18.22 -39.56
CA GLY A 41 5.44 -19.17 -39.17
C GLY A 41 5.57 -19.58 -37.71
N CYS A 42 5.72 -18.58 -36.84
CA CYS A 42 5.84 -18.71 -35.39
C CYS A 42 4.87 -17.78 -34.64
N LEU A 43 3.65 -17.60 -35.17
CA LEU A 43 2.59 -16.84 -34.50
C LEU A 43 2.29 -17.42 -33.12
N ALA A 44 2.37 -16.57 -32.10
CA ALA A 44 2.03 -16.93 -30.73
C ALA A 44 0.57 -17.40 -30.64
N ASP A 45 0.32 -18.49 -29.89
CA ASP A 45 -0.99 -19.13 -29.69
C ASP A 45 -1.64 -19.77 -30.95
N GLU A 46 -1.03 -19.67 -32.14
CA GLU A 46 -1.47 -20.35 -33.36
C GLU A 46 -0.44 -21.40 -33.84
N ASP A 47 0.77 -20.97 -34.22
CA ASP A 47 1.84 -21.84 -34.74
C ASP A 47 2.73 -22.41 -33.63
N VAL A 48 2.87 -21.66 -32.53
CA VAL A 48 3.62 -22.07 -31.33
C VAL A 48 2.69 -21.93 -30.14
N THR A 49 2.42 -23.06 -29.47
CA THR A 49 1.43 -23.17 -28.38
C THR A 49 2.10 -23.68 -27.11
N GLY A 50 1.43 -23.60 -25.96
CA GLY A 50 1.96 -24.14 -24.70
C GLY A 50 2.24 -25.65 -24.72
N GLU A 51 1.61 -26.42 -25.61
CA GLU A 51 1.86 -27.86 -25.77
C GLU A 51 3.03 -28.15 -26.74
N SER A 52 3.31 -27.23 -27.67
CA SER A 52 4.43 -27.30 -28.62
C SER A 52 5.17 -25.95 -28.65
N PRO A 53 6.00 -25.65 -27.63
CA PRO A 53 6.49 -24.31 -27.38
C PRO A 53 7.69 -23.91 -28.24
N TYR A 54 8.17 -24.74 -29.17
CA TYR A 54 9.40 -24.48 -29.90
C TYR A 54 9.26 -24.61 -31.42
N LYS A 55 10.06 -23.83 -32.15
CA LYS A 55 10.15 -23.81 -33.62
C LYS A 55 11.61 -23.78 -34.06
N LEU A 56 11.95 -24.61 -35.05
CA LEU A 56 13.26 -24.58 -35.70
C LEU A 56 13.26 -23.57 -36.85
N LEU A 57 14.20 -22.63 -36.81
CA LEU A 57 14.40 -21.61 -37.83
C LEU A 57 15.70 -21.87 -38.58
N LYS A 58 15.65 -21.79 -39.92
CA LYS A 58 16.87 -21.93 -40.74
C LYS A 58 17.71 -20.66 -40.63
N LYS A 59 19.02 -20.85 -40.42
CA LYS A 59 20.02 -19.79 -40.35
C LYS A 59 20.02 -18.92 -41.60
N ASP A 60 19.87 -19.53 -42.79
CA ASP A 60 19.83 -18.81 -44.06
C ASP A 60 18.63 -17.87 -44.18
N ASP A 61 17.46 -18.27 -43.68
CA ASP A 61 16.23 -17.46 -43.72
C ASP A 61 16.36 -16.24 -42.79
N ILE A 62 16.97 -16.42 -41.60
CA ILE A 62 17.27 -15.32 -40.67
C ILE A 62 18.29 -14.35 -41.29
N ILE A 63 19.34 -14.86 -41.92
CA ILE A 63 20.35 -14.02 -42.58
C ILE A 63 19.74 -13.26 -43.77
N GLN A 64 18.86 -13.88 -44.54
CA GLN A 64 18.15 -13.24 -45.64
C GLN A 64 17.20 -12.16 -45.13
N ASP A 65 16.52 -12.40 -44.02
CA ASP A 65 15.66 -11.42 -43.38
C ASP A 65 16.46 -10.19 -42.88
N ILE A 66 17.57 -10.41 -42.20
CA ILE A 66 18.48 -9.33 -41.76
C ILE A 66 19.03 -8.55 -42.96
N LYS A 67 19.30 -9.21 -44.10
CA LYS A 67 19.76 -8.54 -45.32
C LYS A 67 18.67 -7.70 -45.98
N THR A 68 17.42 -8.15 -45.96
CA THR A 68 16.30 -7.47 -46.61
C THR A 68 15.72 -6.34 -45.76
N ARG A 69 15.57 -6.53 -44.45
CA ARG A 69 14.99 -5.55 -43.52
C ARG A 69 16.03 -4.73 -42.74
N ALA A 70 17.32 -5.08 -42.80
CA ALA A 70 18.42 -4.39 -42.12
C ALA A 70 18.12 -4.12 -40.62
N ALA A 71 18.15 -2.86 -40.18
CA ALA A 71 17.89 -2.48 -38.79
C ALA A 71 16.41 -2.63 -38.35
N VAL A 72 15.51 -2.99 -39.28
CA VAL A 72 14.09 -3.25 -39.02
C VAL A 72 13.82 -4.74 -38.77
N SER A 73 14.82 -5.62 -38.97
CA SER A 73 14.69 -7.03 -38.59
C SER A 73 14.85 -7.18 -37.07
N ASP A 74 13.92 -7.91 -36.46
CA ASP A 74 13.95 -8.22 -35.02
C ASP A 74 15.17 -9.08 -34.63
N PHE A 75 15.81 -9.75 -35.60
CA PHE A 75 17.04 -10.52 -35.41
C PHE A 75 18.33 -9.68 -35.57
N SER A 76 18.23 -8.38 -35.84
CA SER A 76 19.40 -7.50 -35.97
C SER A 76 20.31 -7.47 -34.73
N PRO A 77 19.80 -7.49 -33.47
CA PRO A 77 20.63 -7.50 -32.26
C PRO A 77 21.49 -8.76 -32.14
N VAL A 78 20.96 -9.91 -32.58
CA VAL A 78 21.63 -11.23 -32.50
C VAL A 78 22.41 -11.59 -33.76
N LYS A 79 22.54 -10.68 -34.73
CA LYS A 79 23.16 -10.94 -36.03
C LYS A 79 24.54 -11.62 -35.95
N GLN A 80 25.41 -11.14 -35.06
CA GLN A 80 26.76 -11.68 -34.93
C GLN A 80 26.72 -13.09 -34.32
N ILE A 81 25.85 -13.32 -33.35
CA ILE A 81 25.65 -14.61 -32.69
C ILE A 81 25.06 -15.65 -33.66
N VAL A 82 24.09 -15.25 -34.50
CA VAL A 82 23.50 -16.13 -35.53
C VAL A 82 24.55 -16.50 -36.59
N LEU A 83 25.44 -15.58 -36.97
CA LEU A 83 26.54 -15.86 -37.92
C LEU A 83 27.55 -16.86 -37.34
N ASP A 84 27.89 -16.71 -36.06
CA ASP A 84 28.87 -17.53 -35.36
C ASP A 84 28.31 -18.90 -34.90
N TYR A 85 26.99 -19.10 -34.96
CA TYR A 85 26.34 -20.37 -34.60
C TYR A 85 26.77 -21.53 -35.53
N PRO A 86 27.16 -22.70 -35.00
CA PRO A 86 27.78 -23.77 -35.79
C PRO A 86 26.81 -24.60 -36.65
N GLU A 87 25.51 -24.61 -36.35
CA GLU A 87 24.52 -25.40 -37.08
C GLU A 87 23.65 -24.55 -38.04
N ASP A 88 22.97 -25.23 -38.97
CA ASP A 88 22.12 -24.60 -39.98
C ASP A 88 20.73 -24.22 -39.44
N GLU A 89 20.34 -24.70 -38.26
CA GLU A 89 19.02 -24.48 -37.65
C GLU A 89 19.15 -24.00 -36.20
N LEU A 90 18.48 -22.89 -35.87
CA LEU A 90 18.40 -22.35 -34.52
C LEU A 90 17.03 -22.66 -33.90
N LEU A 91 17.01 -22.90 -32.59
CA LEU A 91 15.78 -23.17 -31.84
C LEU A 91 15.21 -21.87 -31.26
N LEU A 92 14.02 -21.50 -31.70
CA LEU A 92 13.21 -20.43 -31.12
C LEU A 92 12.18 -21.06 -30.18
N VAL A 93 12.11 -20.58 -28.93
CA VAL A 93 11.13 -21.06 -27.96
C VAL A 93 10.18 -19.91 -27.60
N TYR A 94 8.89 -20.21 -27.58
CA TYR A 94 7.81 -19.36 -27.12
C TYR A 94 7.67 -19.54 -25.61
N ASP A 95 7.92 -18.46 -24.88
CA ASP A 95 7.83 -18.39 -23.44
C ASP A 95 6.46 -17.83 -23.04
N ARG A 96 5.49 -18.73 -22.88
CA ARG A 96 4.12 -18.35 -22.49
C ARG A 96 4.06 -17.70 -21.10
N ASP A 97 4.94 -18.14 -20.20
CA ASP A 97 4.92 -17.75 -18.79
C ASP A 97 5.82 -16.53 -18.51
N PHE A 98 6.46 -15.96 -19.54
CA PHE A 98 7.40 -14.84 -19.44
C PHE A 98 8.52 -15.11 -18.41
N THR A 99 8.98 -16.36 -18.32
CA THR A 99 10.09 -16.78 -17.45
C THR A 99 11.35 -15.96 -17.64
N TYR A 100 11.58 -15.45 -18.85
CA TYR A 100 12.72 -14.59 -19.22
C TYR A 100 12.28 -13.20 -19.67
N GLU A 101 11.16 -12.70 -19.14
CA GLU A 101 10.59 -11.35 -19.35
C GLU A 101 10.15 -11.00 -20.79
N GLN A 102 10.49 -11.81 -21.79
CA GLN A 102 10.13 -11.63 -23.21
C GLN A 102 9.35 -12.83 -23.74
N CYS A 103 8.48 -12.61 -24.75
CA CYS A 103 7.60 -13.65 -25.29
C CYS A 103 8.34 -14.79 -26.01
N PHE A 104 9.55 -14.53 -26.49
CA PHE A 104 10.38 -15.53 -27.16
C PHE A 104 11.80 -15.49 -26.62
N TYR A 105 12.50 -16.61 -26.69
CA TYR A 105 13.96 -16.65 -26.53
C TYR A 105 14.59 -17.55 -27.59
N LEU A 106 15.78 -17.15 -28.03
CA LEU A 106 16.59 -17.87 -29.01
C LEU A 106 17.70 -18.64 -28.29
N VAL A 107 17.84 -19.92 -28.58
CA VAL A 107 18.90 -20.76 -28.00
C VAL A 107 20.20 -20.55 -28.75
N LEU A 108 21.27 -20.20 -28.03
CA LEU A 108 22.54 -19.76 -28.60
C LEU A 108 23.63 -20.84 -28.66
N THR A 109 23.46 -21.96 -27.94
CA THR A 109 24.42 -23.07 -27.91
C THR A 109 23.79 -24.38 -28.42
N PRO A 110 24.50 -25.19 -29.22
CA PRO A 110 24.00 -26.49 -29.67
C PRO A 110 23.76 -27.45 -28.49
N GLU A 111 24.57 -27.35 -27.42
CA GLU A 111 24.39 -28.16 -26.21
C GLU A 111 23.09 -27.82 -25.46
N ALA A 112 22.65 -26.56 -25.47
CA ALA A 112 21.35 -26.18 -24.90
C ALA A 112 20.19 -26.61 -25.81
N LYS A 113 20.35 -26.52 -27.13
CA LYS A 113 19.37 -27.03 -28.10
C LYS A 113 19.12 -28.52 -27.90
N ASP A 114 20.18 -29.32 -27.75
CA ASP A 114 20.08 -30.76 -27.53
C ASP A 114 19.44 -31.12 -26.18
N ARG A 115 19.77 -30.39 -25.11
CA ARG A 115 19.16 -30.59 -23.78
C ARG A 115 17.65 -30.33 -23.78
N ILE A 116 17.18 -29.34 -24.55
CA ILE A 116 15.75 -28.99 -24.66
C ILE A 116 15.01 -30.00 -25.54
N LEU A 117 15.62 -30.45 -26.64
CA LEU A 117 15.00 -31.43 -27.53
C LEU A 117 15.02 -32.86 -26.96
N ASN A 118 16.05 -33.23 -26.20
CA ASN A 118 16.25 -34.56 -25.62
C ASN A 118 16.49 -34.46 -24.09
N PRO A 119 15.44 -34.26 -23.28
CA PRO A 119 15.59 -34.20 -21.83
C PRO A 119 16.12 -35.55 -21.28
N PRO A 120 17.09 -35.55 -20.35
CA PRO A 120 17.62 -36.77 -19.77
C PRO A 120 16.55 -37.49 -18.94
N GLU A 121 16.38 -38.81 -19.13
CA GLU A 121 15.42 -39.63 -18.38
C GLU A 121 15.79 -39.66 -16.88
N PRO A 122 14.87 -39.28 -15.96
CA PRO A 122 15.11 -39.39 -14.53
C PRO A 122 14.93 -40.83 -14.04
N GLU A 123 15.85 -41.27 -13.17
CA GLU A 123 15.78 -42.53 -12.46
C GLU A 123 14.45 -42.64 -11.67
N THR A 124 13.71 -43.69 -11.98
CA THR A 124 12.39 -44.05 -11.45
C THR A 124 12.31 -44.08 -9.92
N SER A 125 11.34 -43.37 -9.35
CA SER A 125 10.72 -43.72 -8.06
C SER A 125 9.27 -43.24 -7.96
N GLN A 126 8.39 -44.24 -7.91
CA GLN A 126 7.03 -44.26 -7.35
C GLN A 126 5.87 -43.63 -8.16
N VAL A 127 5.04 -44.56 -8.62
CA VAL A 127 3.80 -44.45 -9.39
C VAL A 127 2.71 -43.72 -8.60
N LEU A 128 2.15 -42.66 -9.19
CA LEU A 128 0.79 -42.21 -8.97
C LEU A 128 0.11 -42.12 -10.34
N GLU A 129 -0.75 -43.09 -10.63
CA GLU A 129 -1.56 -43.12 -11.85
C GLU A 129 -2.55 -41.96 -11.84
N ASN A 130 -2.31 -40.96 -12.71
CA ASN A 130 -3.31 -39.97 -13.05
C ASN A 130 -4.12 -40.45 -14.26
N VAL A 131 -5.41 -40.58 -14.02
CA VAL A 131 -6.47 -41.08 -14.90
C VAL A 131 -6.59 -40.20 -16.15
N VAL A 132 -6.45 -40.83 -17.32
CA VAL A 132 -6.81 -40.26 -18.62
C VAL A 132 -8.34 -40.23 -18.73
N ASN A 133 -8.92 -39.03 -18.83
CA ASN A 133 -10.35 -38.85 -19.12
C ASN A 133 -10.67 -39.32 -20.54
N LYS A 134 -11.19 -40.54 -20.69
CA LYS A 134 -11.85 -40.99 -21.92
C LYS A 134 -13.22 -40.32 -22.05
N THR A 135 -13.57 -39.90 -23.25
CA THR A 135 -14.92 -39.41 -23.61
C THR A 135 -15.95 -40.51 -23.25
N PRO A 136 -17.03 -40.20 -22.52
CA PRO A 136 -18.01 -41.21 -22.14
C PRO A 136 -18.76 -41.74 -23.36
N GLU A 137 -18.77 -43.05 -23.56
CA GLU A 137 -19.63 -43.71 -24.55
C GLU A 137 -21.10 -43.61 -24.10
N PRO A 138 -22.07 -43.43 -25.03
CA PRO A 138 -23.48 -43.30 -24.69
C PRO A 138 -23.96 -44.58 -23.99
N LYS A 139 -24.48 -44.46 -22.77
CA LYS A 139 -25.17 -45.58 -22.11
C LYS A 139 -26.48 -45.86 -22.83
N GLU A 140 -26.87 -47.14 -22.90
CA GLU A 140 -28.17 -47.54 -23.43
C GLU A 140 -29.29 -46.80 -22.70
N TRP A 141 -30.25 -46.25 -23.46
CA TRP A 141 -31.35 -45.47 -22.92
C TRP A 141 -32.24 -46.36 -22.03
N ILE A 142 -32.37 -45.97 -20.76
CA ILE A 142 -33.27 -46.62 -19.82
C ILE A 142 -34.53 -45.75 -19.73
N SER A 143 -35.65 -46.27 -20.23
CA SER A 143 -36.95 -45.63 -20.13
C SER A 143 -37.36 -45.48 -18.66
N LEU A 144 -37.80 -44.27 -18.29
CA LEU A 144 -38.34 -43.94 -16.98
C LEU A 144 -39.82 -43.52 -17.06
N GLY A 145 -40.52 -43.90 -18.13
CA GLY A 145 -41.98 -43.78 -18.26
C GLY A 145 -42.51 -42.48 -18.88
N SER A 146 -41.63 -41.58 -19.33
CA SER A 146 -42.00 -40.32 -20.00
C SER A 146 -42.13 -40.43 -21.53
N GLU A 147 -41.82 -41.59 -22.14
CA GLU A 147 -41.97 -41.77 -23.59
C GLU A 147 -43.43 -41.68 -24.10
N LEU A 148 -44.42 -42.00 -23.26
CA LEU A 148 -45.83 -41.96 -23.65
C LEU A 148 -46.32 -40.52 -23.91
N GLU A 149 -45.87 -39.56 -23.12
CA GLU A 149 -46.21 -38.14 -23.31
C GLU A 149 -45.50 -37.56 -24.55
N ILE A 150 -44.25 -37.98 -24.80
CA ILE A 150 -43.45 -37.54 -25.96
C ILE A 150 -44.05 -38.08 -27.27
N ASP A 151 -44.53 -39.32 -27.28
CA ASP A 151 -45.17 -39.91 -28.46
C ASP A 151 -46.53 -39.25 -28.77
N GLU A 152 -47.26 -38.79 -27.76
CA GLU A 152 -48.54 -38.07 -27.90
C GLU A 152 -48.36 -36.63 -28.42
N GLU A 153 -47.26 -35.95 -28.06
CA GLU A 153 -46.95 -34.60 -28.56
C GLU A 153 -46.24 -34.60 -29.93
N SER A 154 -45.83 -35.76 -30.45
CA SER A 154 -45.15 -35.86 -31.74
C SER A 154 -46.06 -35.51 -32.93
N ILE A 155 -45.68 -34.49 -33.71
CA ILE A 155 -46.45 -34.03 -34.88
C ILE A 155 -46.39 -35.08 -35.99
N LYS A 156 -47.53 -35.74 -36.28
CA LYS A 156 -47.67 -36.70 -37.38
C LYS A 156 -48.26 -36.00 -38.62
N GLU A 157 -47.58 -36.09 -39.77
CA GLU A 157 -48.03 -35.49 -41.02
C GLU A 157 -49.31 -36.17 -41.53
N THR A 158 -50.43 -35.44 -41.57
CA THR A 158 -51.77 -35.99 -41.85
C THR A 158 -52.20 -35.92 -43.32
N ARG A 159 -51.33 -35.46 -44.23
CA ARG A 159 -51.63 -35.33 -45.67
C ARG A 159 -50.44 -35.73 -46.53
N GLU A 160 -50.72 -36.31 -47.69
CA GLU A 160 -49.69 -36.66 -48.67
C GLU A 160 -49.01 -35.40 -49.24
N LYS A 161 -47.69 -35.46 -49.32
CA LYS A 161 -46.85 -34.38 -49.86
C LYS A 161 -46.89 -34.41 -51.39
N LEU A 162 -47.12 -33.25 -51.99
CA LEU A 162 -47.07 -33.10 -53.45
C LEU A 162 -45.62 -32.96 -53.91
N TRP A 163 -45.23 -33.78 -54.87
CA TRP A 163 -43.91 -33.72 -55.50
C TRP A 163 -44.00 -32.99 -56.84
N TYR A 164 -43.12 -32.02 -57.06
CA TYR A 164 -42.93 -31.38 -58.36
C TYR A 164 -41.54 -31.73 -58.88
N LYS A 165 -41.46 -32.24 -60.11
CA LYS A 165 -40.20 -32.51 -60.79
C LYS A 165 -40.03 -31.60 -61.99
N PHE A 166 -39.13 -30.63 -61.82
CA PHE A 166 -38.65 -29.82 -62.91
C PHE A 166 -37.47 -30.54 -63.56
N SER A 167 -37.54 -30.74 -64.88
CA SER A 167 -36.46 -31.36 -65.65
C SER A 167 -36.06 -30.43 -66.79
N ARG A 168 -34.76 -30.38 -67.09
CA ARG A 168 -34.20 -29.58 -68.18
C ARG A 168 -33.23 -30.46 -68.98
N VAL A 169 -33.16 -30.25 -70.28
CA VAL A 169 -32.34 -31.08 -71.18
C VAL A 169 -30.85 -30.87 -70.87
N ARG A 170 -30.07 -31.95 -70.72
CA ARG A 170 -28.70 -31.97 -70.18
C ARG A 170 -27.73 -30.98 -70.84
N ARG A 171 -27.81 -30.77 -72.15
CA ARG A 171 -26.97 -29.77 -72.87
C ARG A 171 -27.21 -28.32 -72.45
N LYS A 172 -28.31 -28.03 -71.74
CA LYS A 172 -28.69 -26.69 -71.27
C LYS A 172 -28.41 -26.49 -69.77
N PHE A 173 -27.74 -27.42 -69.11
CA PHE A 173 -27.26 -27.25 -67.74
C PHE A 173 -25.99 -26.38 -67.76
N GLY A 174 -25.89 -25.41 -66.86
CA GLY A 174 -24.72 -24.53 -66.74
C GLY A 174 -24.66 -23.34 -67.72
N VAL A 175 -25.66 -23.15 -68.59
CA VAL A 175 -25.76 -21.95 -69.44
C VAL A 175 -26.39 -20.80 -68.62
N PRO A 176 -25.83 -19.58 -68.63
CA PRO A 176 -26.42 -18.43 -67.93
C PRO A 176 -27.85 -18.19 -68.41
N VAL A 177 -28.77 -18.09 -67.46
CA VAL A 177 -30.19 -17.85 -67.72
C VAL A 177 -30.45 -16.36 -67.55
N CYS A 178 -30.76 -15.66 -68.63
CA CYS A 178 -31.35 -14.32 -68.52
C CYS A 178 -32.83 -14.47 -68.23
N PHE A 179 -33.22 -14.13 -67.00
CA PHE A 179 -34.62 -13.93 -66.66
C PHE A 179 -35.05 -12.54 -67.15
N SER A 180 -36.19 -12.45 -67.81
CA SER A 180 -36.84 -11.19 -68.12
C SER A 180 -38.30 -11.27 -67.68
N ASP A 181 -38.79 -10.20 -67.08
CA ASP A 181 -40.20 -10.10 -66.72
C ASP A 181 -41.02 -10.04 -68.00
N ARG A 182 -41.89 -11.03 -68.20
CA ARG A 182 -42.87 -11.04 -69.28
C ARG A 182 -44.18 -10.51 -68.73
N ASN A 183 -44.72 -9.49 -69.40
CA ASN A 183 -46.02 -8.95 -69.07
C ASN A 183 -47.11 -9.98 -69.43
N THR A 184 -48.10 -10.12 -68.56
CA THR A 184 -49.20 -11.10 -68.61
C THR A 184 -50.03 -11.07 -69.90
N ALA A 185 -49.91 -10.01 -70.71
CA ALA A 185 -50.59 -9.88 -72.01
C ALA A 185 -49.93 -10.71 -73.15
N ASP A 186 -48.68 -11.15 -73.00
CA ASP A 186 -47.88 -11.74 -74.08
C ASP A 186 -47.84 -13.29 -74.07
N ALA A 187 -48.71 -13.95 -73.29
CA ALA A 187 -48.83 -15.42 -73.26
C ALA A 187 -50.26 -15.88 -73.60
N LYS A 188 -50.36 -16.82 -74.54
CA LYS A 188 -51.63 -17.39 -75.06
C LYS A 188 -52.40 -18.28 -74.08
N ASP A 189 -51.81 -18.58 -72.91
CA ASP A 189 -52.48 -19.30 -71.82
C ASP A 189 -52.88 -18.31 -70.70
N GLY A 190 -53.42 -17.17 -71.13
CA GLY A 190 -53.83 -16.05 -70.30
C GLY A 190 -55.15 -16.28 -69.57
N TYR A 191 -55.16 -15.84 -68.31
CA TYR A 191 -56.28 -15.30 -67.52
C TYR A 191 -57.70 -15.76 -67.90
N LEU A 192 -58.29 -16.65 -67.09
CA LEU A 192 -59.71 -17.00 -67.13
C LEU A 192 -60.44 -16.22 -66.02
N GLU A 193 -61.07 -15.12 -66.39
CA GLU A 193 -61.93 -14.35 -65.48
C GLU A 193 -63.32 -15.02 -65.40
N CYS A 194 -63.66 -15.59 -64.25
CA CYS A 194 -65.02 -16.07 -63.97
C CYS A 194 -65.90 -14.89 -63.55
N ALA A 195 -66.39 -14.12 -64.52
CA ALA A 195 -67.34 -13.04 -64.27
C ALA A 195 -68.69 -13.59 -63.76
N SER A 196 -69.24 -12.98 -62.71
CA SER A 196 -70.54 -13.35 -62.14
C SER A 196 -71.69 -12.92 -63.06
N TYR A 197 -72.56 -13.87 -63.43
CA TYR A 197 -73.78 -13.63 -64.21
C TYR A 197 -74.92 -13.23 -63.27
N GLN A 198 -75.68 -12.18 -63.60
CA GLN A 198 -76.87 -11.82 -62.83
C GLN A 198 -78.04 -12.75 -63.19
N ASP A 199 -78.38 -13.67 -62.29
CA ASP A 199 -79.59 -14.50 -62.40
C ASP A 199 -80.82 -13.66 -62.02
N SER A 200 -81.67 -13.38 -63.00
CA SER A 200 -82.89 -12.59 -62.84
C SER A 200 -83.99 -13.27 -62.02
N ARG A 201 -83.75 -14.50 -61.53
CA ARG A 201 -84.66 -15.25 -60.64
C ARG A 201 -84.46 -14.97 -59.14
N PHE A 202 -83.43 -14.21 -58.75
CA PHE A 202 -83.13 -13.91 -57.35
C PHE A 202 -83.40 -12.43 -57.01
N SER A 203 -84.51 -12.15 -56.31
CA SER A 203 -84.78 -10.84 -55.72
C SER A 203 -84.36 -10.82 -54.24
N ILE A 204 -83.08 -10.56 -53.96
CA ILE A 204 -82.60 -10.43 -52.59
C ILE A 204 -83.01 -9.06 -52.05
N LYS A 205 -83.84 -9.03 -51.00
CA LYS A 205 -84.16 -7.79 -50.28
C LYS A 205 -82.92 -7.34 -49.50
N GLN A 206 -82.33 -6.23 -49.89
CA GLN A 206 -81.18 -5.64 -49.22
C GLN A 206 -81.64 -5.02 -47.89
N MET A 207 -81.24 -5.63 -46.77
CA MET A 207 -81.41 -5.03 -45.45
C MET A 207 -80.11 -4.35 -45.06
N GLN A 208 -80.15 -3.02 -44.90
CA GLN A 208 -78.99 -2.25 -44.50
C GLN A 208 -78.71 -2.50 -43.01
N ARG A 209 -77.50 -2.93 -42.69
CA ARG A 209 -77.01 -3.14 -41.33
C ARG A 209 -75.76 -2.29 -41.18
N ASP A 210 -75.86 -1.20 -40.45
CA ASP A 210 -74.71 -0.35 -40.18
C ASP A 210 -73.75 -1.09 -39.24
N CYS A 211 -72.57 -1.43 -39.75
CA CYS A 211 -71.49 -2.04 -38.96
C CYS A 211 -70.22 -1.19 -39.11
N GLY A 212 -69.70 -0.70 -37.98
CA GLY A 212 -68.38 -0.08 -37.92
C GLY A 212 -67.31 -1.13 -37.64
N MET A 213 -66.29 -1.21 -38.48
CA MET A 213 -65.13 -2.08 -38.26
C MET A 213 -63.90 -1.20 -38.02
N GLN A 214 -63.31 -1.30 -36.82
CA GLN A 214 -62.08 -0.61 -36.47
C GLN A 214 -60.97 -1.65 -36.28
N ALA A 215 -60.01 -1.67 -37.20
CA ALA A 215 -58.81 -2.49 -37.06
C ALA A 215 -57.79 -1.77 -36.17
N VAL A 216 -57.56 -2.27 -34.97
CA VAL A 216 -56.48 -1.81 -34.08
C VAL A 216 -55.32 -2.79 -34.22
N PRO A 217 -54.11 -2.35 -34.62
CA PRO A 217 -52.96 -3.25 -34.69
C PRO A 217 -52.61 -3.75 -33.28
N ARG A 218 -52.42 -5.06 -33.13
CA ARG A 218 -51.93 -5.65 -31.88
C ARG A 218 -50.46 -5.25 -31.70
N LEU A 219 -50.20 -4.34 -30.78
CA LEU A 219 -48.85 -4.00 -30.36
C LEU A 219 -48.34 -5.07 -29.40
N GLN A 220 -47.15 -5.60 -29.66
CA GLN A 220 -46.45 -6.49 -28.75
C GLN A 220 -45.19 -5.78 -28.25
N SER A 221 -45.08 -5.64 -26.93
CA SER A 221 -43.88 -5.09 -26.29
C SER A 221 -42.88 -6.22 -26.03
N SER A 222 -41.66 -6.08 -26.56
CA SER A 222 -40.53 -6.93 -26.20
C SER A 222 -39.51 -6.12 -25.40
N SER A 223 -38.96 -6.71 -24.35
CA SER A 223 -37.77 -6.20 -23.66
C SER A 223 -36.59 -7.14 -23.91
N ALA A 224 -35.39 -6.56 -24.00
CA ALA A 224 -34.14 -7.30 -24.00
C ALA A 224 -33.24 -6.70 -22.92
N GLN A 225 -32.68 -7.53 -22.06
CA GLN A 225 -31.73 -7.15 -21.03
C GLN A 225 -30.50 -8.05 -21.16
N THR A 226 -29.32 -7.46 -21.26
CA THR A 226 -28.05 -8.20 -21.22
C THR A 226 -27.82 -8.77 -19.82
N GLN A 227 -27.18 -9.95 -19.73
CA GLN A 227 -26.86 -10.57 -18.44
C GLN A 227 -26.05 -9.61 -17.56
N TRP A 228 -26.50 -9.42 -16.33
CA TRP A 228 -25.81 -8.60 -15.34
C TRP A 228 -24.73 -9.43 -14.66
N TYR A 229 -23.46 -9.08 -14.89
CA TYR A 229 -22.34 -9.69 -14.18
C TYR A 229 -22.13 -9.01 -12.82
N ARG A 230 -21.87 -9.80 -11.79
CA ARG A 230 -21.46 -9.29 -10.47
C ARG A 230 -19.94 -9.36 -10.37
N ASN A 231 -19.34 -8.29 -9.87
CA ASN A 231 -17.94 -8.32 -9.49
C ASN A 231 -17.78 -9.23 -8.27
N ILE A 232 -17.03 -10.31 -8.44
CA ILE A 232 -16.60 -11.19 -7.36
C ILE A 232 -15.08 -11.05 -7.28
N PHE A 233 -14.57 -10.76 -6.10
CA PHE A 233 -13.15 -10.69 -5.82
C PHE A 233 -12.81 -11.76 -4.78
N THR A 234 -11.64 -12.38 -4.94
CA THR A 234 -11.06 -13.31 -3.96
C THR A 234 -9.67 -12.81 -3.61
N GLN A 235 -9.38 -12.69 -2.33
CA GLN A 235 -8.04 -12.37 -1.82
C GLN A 235 -7.51 -13.59 -1.07
N TYR A 236 -6.27 -13.99 -1.34
CA TYR A 236 -5.61 -15.04 -0.59
C TYR A 236 -5.12 -14.48 0.74
N VAL A 237 -5.39 -15.18 1.83
CA VAL A 237 -4.78 -14.94 3.14
C VAL A 237 -3.92 -16.15 3.46
N PRO A 238 -2.69 -15.98 3.99
CA PRO A 238 -1.90 -17.09 4.49
C PRO A 238 -2.72 -17.92 5.47
N ARG A 239 -2.73 -19.25 5.31
CA ARG A 239 -3.40 -20.13 6.27
C ARG A 239 -2.63 -20.10 7.59
N GLU A 240 -3.21 -19.45 8.60
CA GLU A 240 -2.75 -19.57 9.97
C GLU A 240 -3.29 -20.87 10.57
N LEU A 241 -2.39 -21.68 11.16
CA LEU A 241 -2.79 -22.88 11.89
C LEU A 241 -3.49 -22.48 13.19
N SER A 242 -4.58 -23.16 13.53
CA SER A 242 -5.21 -22.96 14.85
C SER A 242 -4.28 -23.45 15.97
N ASP A 243 -4.45 -22.94 17.19
CA ASP A 243 -3.61 -23.36 18.31
C ASP A 243 -3.79 -24.86 18.63
N GLU A 244 -4.99 -25.40 18.41
CA GLU A 244 -5.27 -26.84 18.51
C GLU A 244 -4.54 -27.65 17.42
N GLU A 245 -4.50 -27.17 16.18
CA GLU A 245 -3.72 -27.80 15.10
C GLU A 245 -2.22 -27.79 15.42
N LYS A 246 -1.68 -26.69 15.98
CA LYS A 246 -0.28 -26.60 16.40
C LYS A 246 0.05 -27.61 17.48
N GLU A 247 -0.79 -27.71 18.53
CA GLU A 247 -0.59 -28.69 19.60
C GLU A 247 -0.62 -30.13 19.09
N ASN A 248 -1.57 -30.45 18.20
CA ASN A 248 -1.66 -31.76 17.57
C ASN A 248 -0.41 -32.07 16.72
N ILE A 249 0.12 -31.07 16.01
CA ILE A 249 1.33 -31.23 15.20
C ILE A 249 2.57 -31.46 16.08
N LEU A 250 2.69 -30.73 17.18
CA LEU A 250 3.77 -30.89 18.15
C LEU A 250 3.76 -32.28 18.83
N GLN A 251 2.59 -32.90 18.95
CA GLN A 251 2.43 -34.24 19.50
C GLN A 251 2.70 -35.36 18.47
N PHE A 252 2.86 -35.06 17.18
CA PHE A 252 3.13 -36.10 16.18
C PHE A 252 4.52 -36.72 16.36
N GLU A 253 4.53 -38.04 16.49
CA GLU A 253 5.76 -38.83 16.59
C GLU A 253 6.62 -38.73 15.31
N SER A 254 6.01 -38.48 14.15
CA SER A 254 6.73 -38.23 12.89
C SER A 254 7.59 -36.96 12.94
N LEU A 255 7.09 -35.88 13.56
CA LEU A 255 7.85 -34.65 13.73
C LEU A 255 9.01 -34.86 14.71
N ASN A 256 8.77 -35.57 15.82
CA ASN A 256 9.82 -35.89 16.78
C ASN A 256 10.93 -36.74 16.15
N ASN A 257 10.57 -37.76 15.35
CA ASN A 257 11.52 -38.59 14.62
C ASN A 257 12.32 -37.78 13.58
N PHE A 258 11.66 -36.88 12.86
CA PHE A 258 12.32 -35.95 11.95
C PHE A 258 13.31 -35.05 12.69
N CYS A 259 12.89 -34.38 13.75
CA CYS A 259 13.76 -33.54 14.58
C CYS A 259 14.95 -34.32 15.13
N ASN A 260 14.77 -35.52 15.67
CA ASN A 260 15.87 -36.35 16.16
C ASN A 260 16.85 -36.77 15.06
N SER A 261 16.38 -36.97 13.83
CA SER A 261 17.24 -37.31 12.68
C SER A 261 18.02 -36.11 12.12
N VAL A 262 17.41 -34.92 12.15
CA VAL A 262 17.94 -33.70 11.54
C VAL A 262 18.79 -32.88 12.52
N THR A 263 18.46 -32.90 13.81
CA THR A 263 19.16 -32.13 14.86
C THR A 263 20.67 -32.38 14.84
N PRO A 264 21.19 -33.63 14.78
CA PRO A 264 22.63 -33.85 14.72
C PRO A 264 23.29 -33.23 13.48
N ARG A 265 22.61 -33.26 12.32
CA ARG A 265 23.11 -32.68 11.07
C ARG A 265 23.15 -31.16 11.11
N VAL A 266 22.09 -30.55 11.65
CA VAL A 266 22.01 -29.09 11.83
C VAL A 266 23.01 -28.62 12.87
N LEU A 267 23.15 -29.33 13.99
CA LEU A 267 24.09 -28.98 15.06
C LEU A 267 25.54 -29.09 14.58
N GLN A 268 25.86 -30.09 13.76
CA GLN A 268 27.16 -30.19 13.10
C GLN A 268 27.42 -29.01 12.15
N ALA A 269 26.43 -28.62 11.33
CA ALA A 269 26.56 -27.48 10.43
C ALA A 269 26.72 -26.16 11.20
N LEU A 270 25.94 -25.95 12.27
CA LEU A 270 26.05 -24.77 13.13
C LEU A 270 27.41 -24.70 13.84
N GLN A 271 27.90 -25.83 14.37
CA GLN A 271 29.24 -25.89 14.96
C GLN A 271 30.33 -25.59 13.93
N GLN A 272 30.19 -26.07 12.70
CA GLN A 272 31.15 -25.77 11.63
C GLN A 272 31.17 -24.28 11.28
N GLU A 273 30.01 -23.65 11.15
CA GLU A 273 29.88 -22.20 10.93
C GLU A 273 30.45 -21.36 12.10
N GLU A 274 30.21 -21.78 13.35
CA GLU A 274 30.74 -21.09 14.53
C GLU A 274 32.27 -21.25 14.66
N ILE A 275 32.81 -22.44 14.38
CA ILE A 275 34.25 -22.72 14.44
C ILE A 275 34.99 -21.96 13.33
N MET A 276 34.42 -21.89 12.13
CA MET A 276 35.03 -21.22 10.99
C MET A 276 33.98 -20.82 9.95
N ASN A 277 33.78 -19.51 9.80
CA ASN A 277 32.96 -18.97 8.72
C ASN A 277 33.72 -19.08 7.38
N GLY A 278 33.46 -20.14 6.62
CA GLY A 278 34.10 -20.38 5.32
C GLY A 278 33.69 -19.39 4.23
N PHE A 279 32.64 -18.60 4.46
CA PHE A 279 32.16 -17.54 3.56
C PHE A 279 32.47 -16.14 4.12
N PHE A 280 33.37 -16.05 5.09
CA PHE A 280 33.85 -14.78 5.58
C PHE A 280 34.66 -14.10 4.47
N ASP A 281 34.09 -13.02 3.93
CA ASP A 281 34.74 -12.21 2.93
C ASP A 281 35.81 -11.35 3.60
N ASP A 282 37.04 -11.89 3.65
CA ASP A 282 38.21 -11.22 4.20
C ASP A 282 38.44 -9.83 3.57
N TRP A 283 38.05 -9.63 2.30
CA TRP A 283 38.19 -8.34 1.62
C TRP A 283 37.19 -7.31 2.13
N LYS A 284 35.93 -7.69 2.38
CA LYS A 284 34.96 -6.83 3.08
C LYS A 284 35.37 -6.53 4.51
N ALA A 285 35.97 -7.51 5.22
CA ALA A 285 36.42 -7.33 6.59
C ALA A 285 37.64 -6.39 6.69
N LEU A 286 38.55 -6.42 5.70
CA LEU A 286 39.67 -5.50 5.56
C LEU A 286 39.22 -4.09 5.16
N GLY A 287 38.24 -3.98 4.24
CA GLY A 287 37.71 -2.70 3.74
C GLY A 287 36.90 -1.89 4.76
N ALA A 288 36.49 -2.48 5.88
CA ALA A 288 35.77 -1.77 6.95
C ALA A 288 36.70 -1.10 7.99
N ALA A 289 38.01 -1.35 7.95
CA ALA A 289 38.94 -0.86 8.96
C ALA A 289 39.92 0.22 8.45
N ALA A 290 40.07 0.42 7.13
CA ALA A 290 41.02 1.40 6.61
C ALA A 290 40.80 1.78 5.13
N GLU A 291 39.69 2.46 4.78
CA GLU A 291 39.65 3.29 3.56
C GLU A 291 38.80 4.57 3.78
N ASP A 292 39.36 5.51 4.54
CA ASP A 292 39.30 6.92 4.14
C ASP A 292 40.09 7.05 2.83
N GLY A 293 39.49 6.80 1.65
CA GLY A 293 40.31 6.64 0.44
C GLY A 293 39.66 6.43 -0.94
N ASP A 294 38.45 6.95 -1.18
CA ASP A 294 37.94 7.44 -2.49
C ASP A 294 38.36 6.70 -3.79
N TRP A 295 37.58 5.71 -4.25
CA TRP A 295 37.49 5.36 -5.69
C TRP A 295 36.05 5.06 -6.11
N SER A 296 35.48 6.01 -6.88
CA SER A 296 34.19 5.98 -7.60
C SER A 296 32.96 6.52 -6.86
N GLY A 297 32.82 7.84 -6.94
CA GLY A 297 31.58 8.57 -6.65
C GLY A 297 31.63 9.23 -5.28
N LYS A 298 31.75 10.57 -5.28
CA LYS A 298 31.50 11.38 -4.09
C LYS A 298 30.11 11.05 -3.54
N VAL A 299 30.01 10.12 -2.60
CA VAL A 299 28.94 10.14 -1.61
C VAL A 299 29.26 11.36 -0.78
N SER A 300 28.54 12.45 -1.01
CA SER A 300 28.62 13.63 -0.17
C SER A 300 28.35 13.18 1.28
N GLU A 301 29.38 13.15 2.12
CA GLU A 301 29.33 12.80 3.56
C GLU A 301 28.44 13.73 4.41
N GLY A 302 27.64 14.60 3.78
CA GLY A 302 26.79 15.57 4.46
C GLY A 302 25.31 15.40 4.12
N LEU A 303 24.45 15.85 5.03
CA LEU A 303 23.03 16.03 4.79
C LEU A 303 22.83 16.88 3.52
N MET A 304 22.20 16.28 2.51
CA MET A 304 21.81 16.97 1.28
C MET A 304 20.34 17.37 1.38
N LEU A 305 20.04 18.63 1.04
CA LEU A 305 18.67 19.08 0.89
C LEU A 305 18.03 18.34 -0.28
N TYR A 306 17.11 17.42 0.02
CA TYR A 306 16.39 16.67 -1.01
C TYR A 306 15.32 17.55 -1.69
N GLN A 307 14.41 18.13 -0.90
CA GLN A 307 13.32 18.95 -1.41
C GLN A 307 12.86 19.93 -0.32
N ALA A 308 12.50 21.15 -0.73
CA ALA A 308 11.93 22.17 0.16
C ALA A 308 10.48 22.45 -0.25
N PHE A 309 9.57 22.32 0.72
CA PHE A 309 8.16 22.64 0.54
C PHE A 309 7.90 24.10 0.95
N THR A 310 7.42 24.92 0.02
CA THR A 310 7.11 26.32 0.29
C THR A 310 5.84 26.72 -0.44
N ASP A 311 4.87 27.29 0.28
CA ASP A 311 3.66 27.85 -0.30
C ASP A 311 3.48 29.30 0.16
N GLN A 312 3.55 30.24 -0.80
CA GLN A 312 3.47 31.65 -0.51
C GLN A 312 2.12 32.08 0.10
N LYS A 313 1.04 31.31 -0.11
CA LYS A 313 -0.31 31.66 0.32
C LYS A 313 -0.57 31.33 1.79
N TYR A 314 -0.24 30.12 2.23
CA TYR A 314 -0.57 29.64 3.57
C TYR A 314 0.62 29.69 4.55
N THR A 315 1.88 29.75 4.10
CA THR A 315 3.05 29.71 5.00
C THR A 315 3.59 31.08 5.43
N LYS A 316 3.10 32.19 4.86
CA LYS A 316 3.61 33.53 5.17
C LYS A 316 3.33 33.91 6.64
N ASP A 317 4.36 34.35 7.36
CA ASP A 317 4.33 34.76 8.77
C ASP A 317 3.80 33.67 9.74
N LYS A 318 3.96 32.39 9.36
CA LYS A 318 3.58 31.23 10.19
C LYS A 318 4.80 30.39 10.58
N LYS A 319 4.72 29.78 11.75
CA LYS A 319 5.71 28.84 12.29
C LYS A 319 5.16 27.41 12.20
N ILE A 320 6.02 26.47 11.85
CA ILE A 320 5.69 25.04 11.92
C ILE A 320 5.64 24.61 13.39
N SER A 321 4.49 24.06 13.81
CA SER A 321 4.31 23.51 15.16
C SER A 321 4.60 22.02 15.21
N SER A 322 4.07 21.27 14.24
CA SER A 322 4.18 19.81 14.17
C SER A 322 4.17 19.33 12.73
N ILE A 323 4.86 18.23 12.48
CA ILE A 323 4.90 17.55 11.18
C ILE A 323 4.73 16.06 11.43
N ASN A 324 4.08 15.35 10.50
CA ASN A 324 4.06 13.89 10.47
C ASN A 324 3.93 13.37 9.04
N TRP A 325 4.62 12.27 8.75
CA TRP A 325 4.51 11.55 7.51
C TRP A 325 3.24 10.70 7.48
N HIS A 326 2.62 10.58 6.31
CA HIS A 326 1.50 9.65 6.15
C HIS A 326 2.02 8.21 6.32
N PRO A 327 1.40 7.38 7.19
CA PRO A 327 1.96 6.08 7.54
C PRO A 327 1.91 5.06 6.39
N THR A 328 0.96 5.19 5.46
CA THR A 328 0.77 4.24 4.35
C THR A 328 1.05 4.78 2.96
N ILE A 329 1.09 6.11 2.77
CA ILE A 329 1.26 6.72 1.45
C ILE A 329 2.66 7.31 1.42
N TYR A 330 3.53 6.69 0.63
CA TYR A 330 4.92 7.10 0.53
C TYR A 330 5.03 8.51 -0.07
N GLY A 331 5.83 9.35 0.57
CA GLY A 331 6.13 10.69 0.10
C GLY A 331 5.07 11.76 0.37
N VAL A 332 4.06 11.46 1.19
CA VAL A 332 3.06 12.45 1.65
C VAL A 332 3.39 12.91 3.07
N LEU A 333 3.47 14.24 3.25
CA LEU A 333 3.82 14.91 4.50
C LEU A 333 2.69 15.84 4.94
N ALA A 334 2.22 15.70 6.18
CA ALA A 334 1.30 16.64 6.80
C ALA A 334 2.06 17.64 7.68
N VAL A 335 1.72 18.93 7.59
CA VAL A 335 2.38 20.04 8.29
C VAL A 335 1.34 20.92 8.96
N ALA A 336 1.43 21.08 10.28
CA ALA A 336 0.64 22.02 11.06
C ALA A 336 1.37 23.37 11.18
N LEU A 337 0.62 24.45 10.92
CA LEU A 337 1.11 25.81 10.99
C LEU A 337 0.41 26.58 12.10
N THR A 338 1.16 27.43 12.78
CA THR A 338 0.68 28.32 13.85
C THR A 338 1.09 29.75 13.56
N GLU A 339 0.28 30.72 13.96
CA GLU A 339 0.62 32.13 13.72
C GLU A 339 1.80 32.55 14.60
N GLN A 340 2.79 33.22 13.99
CA GLN A 340 3.87 33.83 14.74
C GLN A 340 3.34 35.10 15.41
N LYS A 341 3.03 35.02 16.71
CA LYS A 341 2.75 36.21 17.54
C LYS A 341 4.05 36.97 17.78
N GLU A 342 4.56 37.66 16.78
CA GLU A 342 5.39 38.83 17.06
C GLU A 342 4.50 39.87 17.76
N GLU A 343 5.05 40.58 18.74
CA GLU A 343 4.43 41.77 19.32
C GLU A 343 4.21 42.80 18.20
N ARG A 344 3.10 42.64 17.45
CA ARG A 344 2.71 43.59 16.42
C ARG A 344 2.51 44.93 17.13
N THR A 345 3.39 45.87 16.79
CA THR A 345 3.22 47.29 17.01
C THR A 345 1.79 47.66 16.60
N LYS A 346 1.10 48.43 17.45
CA LYS A 346 -0.36 48.65 17.50
C LYS A 346 -0.99 49.36 16.28
N ASP A 347 -0.42 49.29 15.08
CA ASP A 347 -0.73 50.20 13.97
C ASP A 347 -1.39 49.56 12.74
N SER A 348 -1.90 48.32 12.82
CA SER A 348 -2.79 47.79 11.77
C SER A 348 -4.18 47.46 12.31
N THR A 349 -5.16 48.31 11.98
CA THR A 349 -6.57 48.21 12.42
C THR A 349 -7.40 47.20 11.61
N THR A 350 -6.75 46.30 10.87
CA THR A 350 -7.40 45.20 10.15
C THR A 350 -6.88 43.86 10.68
N PHE A 351 -7.56 43.32 11.69
CA PHE A 351 -7.37 41.92 12.11
C PHE A 351 -7.94 41.01 11.02
N VAL A 352 -7.14 40.68 10.01
CA VAL A 352 -7.44 39.58 9.10
C VAL A 352 -7.11 38.29 9.85
N VAL A 353 -8.12 37.65 10.43
CA VAL A 353 -7.98 36.33 11.05
C VAL A 353 -7.76 35.32 9.92
N THR A 354 -6.54 34.79 9.80
CA THR A 354 -6.31 33.68 8.87
C THR A 354 -6.73 32.38 9.55
N PRO A 355 -7.49 31.50 8.89
CA PRO A 355 -7.85 30.22 9.51
C PRO A 355 -6.61 29.35 9.71
N SER A 356 -6.53 28.69 10.86
CA SER A 356 -5.52 27.68 11.15
C SER A 356 -5.79 26.44 10.29
N VAL A 357 -4.75 25.91 9.64
CA VAL A 357 -4.85 24.80 8.70
C VAL A 357 -3.68 23.83 8.83
N ILE A 358 -3.95 22.54 8.58
CA ILE A 358 -2.90 21.53 8.31
C ILE A 358 -2.79 21.37 6.79
N LEU A 359 -1.56 21.42 6.28
CA LEU A 359 -1.24 21.28 4.87
C LEU A 359 -0.69 19.88 4.59
N PHE A 360 -1.16 19.25 3.52
CA PHE A 360 -0.58 18.03 2.99
C PHE A 360 0.27 18.36 1.76
N TYR A 361 1.53 17.98 1.80
CA TYR A 361 2.44 18.03 0.67
C TYR A 361 2.74 16.63 0.17
N SER A 362 3.09 16.51 -1.11
CA SER A 362 3.59 15.28 -1.71
C SER A 362 4.89 15.58 -2.46
N PHE A 363 5.81 14.62 -2.53
CA PHE A 363 7.00 14.77 -3.37
C PHE A 363 6.70 15.02 -4.84
N SER A 364 5.53 14.59 -5.34
CA SER A 364 5.10 14.81 -6.72
C SER A 364 4.89 16.30 -7.06
N ASP A 365 4.39 17.09 -6.11
CA ASP A 365 4.22 18.54 -6.26
C ASP A 365 4.58 19.27 -4.96
N PRO A 366 5.79 19.86 -4.87
CA PRO A 366 6.24 20.55 -3.67
C PRO A 366 5.67 21.97 -3.52
N SER A 367 5.09 22.52 -4.59
CA SER A 367 4.72 23.94 -4.65
C SER A 367 3.28 24.18 -4.24
N ILE A 368 2.42 23.18 -4.43
CA ILE A 368 0.99 23.27 -4.16
C ILE A 368 0.59 22.20 -3.13
N PRO A 369 -0.03 22.58 -2.00
CA PRO A 369 -0.52 21.59 -1.04
C PRO A 369 -1.67 20.78 -1.67
N GLN A 370 -1.66 19.46 -1.50
CA GLN A 370 -2.66 18.56 -2.07
C GLN A 370 -3.98 18.53 -1.30
N LEU A 371 -3.94 18.81 0.01
CA LEU A 371 -5.11 18.79 0.90
C LEU A 371 -4.92 19.80 2.03
N LEU A 372 -5.99 20.47 2.42
CA LEU A 372 -6.06 21.40 3.54
C LEU A 372 -7.03 20.85 4.60
N LEU A 373 -6.61 20.75 5.87
CA LEU A 373 -7.55 20.48 6.97
C LEU A 373 -7.90 21.79 7.67
N GLU A 374 -9.18 22.13 7.71
CA GLU A 374 -9.70 23.28 8.48
C GLU A 374 -9.64 22.95 9.97
N CYS A 375 -9.01 23.85 10.75
CA CYS A 375 -8.81 23.68 12.18
C CYS A 375 -9.61 24.74 12.94
N PRO A 376 -10.25 24.40 14.08
CA PRO A 376 -10.98 25.38 14.87
C PRO A 376 -10.07 26.43 15.54
N ASP A 377 -8.82 26.05 15.82
CA ASP A 377 -7.79 26.90 16.44
C ASP A 377 -6.40 26.32 16.08
N ASP A 378 -5.32 27.01 16.45
CA ASP A 378 -3.94 26.62 16.17
C ASP A 378 -3.61 25.22 16.73
N ILE A 379 -3.03 24.36 15.91
CA ILE A 379 -2.69 22.96 16.26
C ILE A 379 -1.23 22.87 16.67
N PHE A 380 -0.98 22.24 17.81
CA PHE A 380 0.36 22.06 18.36
C PHE A 380 0.89 20.63 18.21
N ALA A 381 -0.01 19.65 18.23
CA ALA A 381 0.32 18.25 18.00
C ALA A 381 -0.83 17.57 17.26
N PHE A 382 -0.52 16.68 16.33
CA PHE A 382 -1.50 15.82 15.68
C PHE A 382 -0.86 14.48 15.36
N GLU A 383 -1.66 13.44 15.18
CA GLU A 383 -1.17 12.09 14.86
C GLU A 383 -2.21 11.30 14.04
N PHE A 384 -1.71 10.51 13.08
CA PHE A 384 -2.52 9.57 12.30
C PHE A 384 -2.85 8.34 13.13
N CYS A 385 -4.07 7.81 13.00
CA CYS A 385 -4.43 6.56 13.66
C CYS A 385 -3.61 5.39 13.08
N PRO A 386 -2.91 4.59 13.91
CA PRO A 386 -2.12 3.46 13.43
C PRO A 386 -2.94 2.38 12.71
N SER A 387 -4.21 2.19 13.10
CA SER A 387 -5.10 1.18 12.50
C SER A 387 -5.84 1.69 11.26
N ASP A 388 -6.17 2.98 11.21
CA ASP A 388 -6.84 3.61 10.08
C ASP A 388 -6.21 4.98 9.77
N PRO A 389 -5.25 5.04 8.85
CA PRO A 389 -4.55 6.28 8.47
C PRO A 389 -5.46 7.42 8.02
N ASN A 390 -6.73 7.14 7.70
CA ASN A 390 -7.68 8.17 7.29
C ASN A 390 -8.17 9.02 8.47
N ILE A 391 -8.03 8.53 9.70
CA ILE A 391 -8.45 9.22 10.91
C ILE A 391 -7.25 9.94 11.51
N ILE A 392 -7.42 11.23 11.76
CA ILE A 392 -6.38 12.09 12.33
C ILE A 392 -6.94 12.71 13.62
N VAL A 393 -6.16 12.68 14.69
CA VAL A 393 -6.45 13.42 15.92
C VAL A 393 -5.46 14.55 16.07
N GLY A 394 -5.91 15.69 16.60
CA GLY A 394 -5.05 16.83 16.88
C GLY A 394 -5.46 17.57 18.13
N GLY A 395 -4.48 18.21 18.76
CA GLY A 395 -4.62 19.04 19.94
C GLY A 395 -4.47 20.52 19.61
N CYS A 396 -5.47 21.30 19.99
CA CYS A 396 -5.50 22.73 19.78
C CYS A 396 -4.82 23.51 20.92
N ILE A 397 -4.43 24.76 20.62
CA ILE A 397 -3.86 25.72 21.57
C ILE A 397 -4.80 26.02 22.75
N ASN A 398 -6.10 25.94 22.50
CA ASN A 398 -7.13 26.17 23.50
C ASN A 398 -7.41 24.94 24.39
N GLY A 399 -6.67 23.83 24.19
CA GLY A 399 -6.80 22.61 24.98
C GLY A 399 -7.89 21.64 24.51
N GLN A 400 -8.58 21.92 23.40
CA GLN A 400 -9.56 21.00 22.79
C GLN A 400 -8.89 19.97 21.89
N VAL A 401 -9.51 18.79 21.81
CA VAL A 401 -9.10 17.69 20.93
C VAL A 401 -10.02 17.67 19.72
N VAL A 402 -9.46 17.47 18.53
CA VAL A 402 -10.17 17.55 17.26
C VAL A 402 -9.91 16.29 16.45
N LEU A 403 -10.93 15.84 15.71
CA LEU A 403 -10.89 14.67 14.83
C LEU A 403 -11.14 15.09 13.38
N TRP A 404 -10.35 14.56 12.46
CA TRP A 404 -10.56 14.66 11.02
C TRP A 404 -10.65 13.27 10.38
N ASP A 405 -11.39 13.19 9.29
CA ASP A 405 -11.49 12.02 8.42
C ASP A 405 -11.15 12.44 6.98
N ILE A 406 -10.09 11.85 6.43
CA ILE A 406 -9.61 12.12 5.06
C ILE A 406 -10.00 11.04 4.06
N SER A 407 -10.82 10.05 4.45
CA SER A 407 -11.21 8.88 3.62
C SER A 407 -11.71 9.27 2.21
N ALA A 408 -12.50 10.34 2.11
CA ALA A 408 -13.03 10.84 0.84
C ALA A 408 -11.97 11.42 -0.12
N HIS A 409 -10.78 11.76 0.36
CA HIS A 409 -9.74 12.46 -0.39
C HIS A 409 -8.46 11.62 -0.60
N VAL A 410 -8.43 10.37 -0.14
CA VAL A 410 -7.28 9.46 -0.27
C VAL A 410 -6.90 9.23 -1.72
N THR A 411 -7.89 9.07 -2.61
CA THR A 411 -7.66 8.88 -4.04
C THR A 411 -7.00 10.10 -4.72
N HIS A 412 -7.21 11.29 -4.16
CA HIS A 412 -6.55 12.51 -4.60
C HIS A 412 -5.09 12.56 -4.13
N LEU A 413 -4.82 12.12 -2.89
CA LEU A 413 -3.46 12.04 -2.33
C LEU A 413 -2.58 10.99 -3.02
N LEU A 414 -3.16 9.88 -3.50
CA LEU A 414 -2.44 8.81 -4.20
C LEU A 414 -2.00 9.17 -5.63
N GLY A 415 -2.44 10.32 -6.17
CA GLY A 415 -2.11 10.74 -7.54
C GLY A 415 -2.76 9.85 -8.59
N THR A 416 -3.88 10.29 -9.17
CA THR A 416 -4.49 9.57 -10.29
C THR A 416 -3.54 9.56 -11.49
N GLN A 417 -3.17 8.36 -11.95
CA GLN A 417 -2.46 8.07 -13.21
C GLN A 417 -3.12 8.76 -14.42
N PRO A 418 -2.35 9.13 -15.47
CA PRO A 418 -2.86 9.79 -16.67
C PRO A 418 -3.59 8.76 -17.55
N GLY A 419 -4.93 8.73 -17.49
CA GLY A 419 -5.69 7.78 -18.32
C GLY A 419 -7.20 7.91 -18.35
N SER A 420 -7.83 8.80 -17.57
CA SER A 420 -9.26 9.06 -17.73
C SER A 420 -9.48 10.05 -18.87
N LYS A 421 -9.95 9.53 -20.01
CA LYS A 421 -10.55 10.34 -21.07
C LYS A 421 -11.56 11.30 -20.45
N LYS A 422 -11.29 12.60 -20.54
CA LYS A 422 -12.25 13.66 -20.25
C LYS A 422 -13.50 13.40 -21.10
N VAL A 423 -14.58 12.93 -20.46
CA VAL A 423 -15.91 13.18 -20.97
C VAL A 423 -16.18 14.64 -20.64
N SER A 424 -16.30 15.42 -21.70
CA SER A 424 -16.62 16.83 -21.68
C SER A 424 -17.96 17.07 -21.00
N ASP A 425 -17.94 17.74 -19.86
CA ASP A 425 -19.02 18.63 -19.45
C ASP A 425 -18.43 20.03 -19.23
N LEU A 426 -19.05 20.98 -19.91
CA LEU A 426 -18.70 22.39 -20.00
C LEU A 426 -18.96 23.07 -18.65
N ASP A 427 -17.90 23.40 -17.91
CA ASP A 427 -17.88 24.60 -17.04
C ASP A 427 -16.43 25.03 -16.74
N ASP A 428 -15.79 25.66 -17.73
CA ASP A 428 -14.50 26.35 -17.57
C ASP A 428 -14.71 27.65 -16.78
N ASN A 429 -14.51 27.60 -15.45
CA ASN A 429 -14.03 28.72 -14.59
C ASN A 429 -13.99 28.36 -13.08
N GLN A 430 -13.42 27.21 -12.70
CA GLN A 430 -12.92 27.02 -11.35
C GLN A 430 -11.40 26.91 -11.40
N GLU A 431 -10.71 27.96 -10.95
CA GLU A 431 -9.31 27.87 -10.53
C GLU A 431 -9.11 26.59 -9.72
N ASN A 432 -8.05 25.82 -9.98
CA ASN A 432 -7.66 24.62 -9.24
C ASN A 432 -7.54 24.92 -7.73
N LYS A 433 -8.66 24.91 -7.01
CA LYS A 433 -8.71 25.13 -5.57
C LYS A 433 -8.37 23.82 -4.88
N THR A 434 -7.33 23.85 -4.08
CA THR A 434 -6.91 22.74 -3.24
C THR A 434 -8.06 22.34 -2.30
N PRO A 435 -8.39 21.04 -2.19
CA PRO A 435 -9.54 20.58 -1.42
C PRO A 435 -9.37 20.89 0.07
N VAL A 436 -10.45 21.33 0.72
CA VAL A 436 -10.49 21.66 2.15
C VAL A 436 -11.40 20.69 2.88
N VAL A 437 -10.88 20.01 3.89
CA VAL A 437 -11.60 19.06 4.75
C VAL A 437 -11.90 19.71 6.08
N ARG A 438 -13.17 19.69 6.48
CA ARG A 438 -13.59 20.13 7.82
C ARG A 438 -13.40 19.04 8.85
N TYR A 439 -13.11 19.44 10.08
CA TYR A 439 -13.09 18.52 11.21
C TYR A 439 -14.47 17.85 11.40
N CYS A 440 -14.45 16.59 11.82
CA CYS A 440 -15.62 15.75 12.04
C CYS A 440 -16.20 15.94 13.44
N ALA A 441 -15.34 16.15 14.44
CA ALA A 441 -15.73 16.34 15.82
C ALA A 441 -14.70 17.16 16.61
N VAL A 442 -15.18 17.95 17.56
CA VAL A 442 -14.36 18.68 18.54
C VAL A 442 -14.77 18.29 19.97
N SER A 443 -13.82 18.23 20.90
CA SER A 443 -14.13 17.91 22.29
C SER A 443 -14.99 18.95 23.00
N ALA A 444 -15.73 18.51 24.02
CA ALA A 444 -16.59 19.39 24.81
C ALA A 444 -15.77 20.50 25.48
N LEU A 445 -16.21 21.75 25.32
CA LEU A 445 -15.47 22.93 25.82
C LEU A 445 -15.23 22.91 27.34
N GLU A 446 -16.11 22.26 28.09
CA GLU A 446 -15.99 22.11 29.55
C GLU A 446 -14.95 21.05 29.96
N SER A 447 -14.64 20.11 29.06
CA SER A 447 -13.80 18.95 29.32
C SER A 447 -12.40 19.05 28.70
N ARG A 448 -12.03 20.23 28.19
CA ARG A 448 -10.73 20.55 27.60
C ARG A 448 -9.59 20.61 28.63
N HIS A 449 -8.35 20.57 28.14
CA HIS A 449 -7.17 21.00 28.90
C HIS A 449 -7.24 22.51 29.19
N LYS A 450 -6.67 22.94 30.31
CA LYS A 450 -6.61 24.37 30.67
C LYS A 450 -5.51 25.14 29.93
N ALA A 451 -4.59 24.42 29.30
CA ALA A 451 -3.44 24.91 28.58
C ALA A 451 -3.35 24.22 27.19
N PRO A 452 -2.48 24.66 26.27
CA PRO A 452 -2.36 24.06 24.94
C PRO A 452 -1.93 22.60 25.03
N ILE A 453 -2.52 21.74 24.21
CA ILE A 453 -2.09 20.33 24.12
C ILE A 453 -0.73 20.29 23.44
N THR A 454 0.25 19.70 24.12
CA THR A 454 1.64 19.63 23.64
C THR A 454 1.96 18.34 22.90
N ASP A 455 1.24 17.26 23.22
CA ASP A 455 1.41 15.97 22.56
C ASP A 455 0.09 15.18 22.53
N VAL A 456 -0.04 14.35 21.51
CA VAL A 456 -1.18 13.48 21.25
C VAL A 456 -0.60 12.13 20.81
N GLN A 457 -1.01 11.06 21.49
CA GLN A 457 -0.52 9.71 21.24
C GLN A 457 -1.69 8.72 21.16
N TRP A 458 -1.75 7.90 20.11
CA TRP A 458 -2.69 6.78 20.04
C TRP A 458 -2.27 5.63 20.95
N LEU A 459 -3.25 4.97 21.59
CA LEU A 459 -2.97 3.71 22.25
C LEU A 459 -2.75 2.59 21.22
N PRO A 460 -1.78 1.69 21.44
CA PRO A 460 -1.54 0.56 20.56
C PRO A 460 -2.79 -0.29 20.34
N PRO A 461 -2.95 -0.92 19.17
CA PRO A 461 -4.12 -1.75 18.89
C PRO A 461 -4.21 -2.98 19.79
N THR A 462 -3.13 -3.38 20.46
CA THR A 462 -3.04 -4.58 21.29
C THR A 462 -3.79 -4.50 22.61
N PHE A 463 -4.00 -3.30 23.17
CA PHE A 463 -4.69 -3.13 24.44
C PHE A 463 -5.53 -1.86 24.49
N GLU A 464 -6.51 -1.86 25.39
CA GLU A 464 -7.33 -0.71 25.73
C GLU A 464 -7.29 -0.45 27.24
N VAL A 465 -7.57 0.77 27.66
CA VAL A 465 -7.58 1.16 29.06
C VAL A 465 -9.01 1.41 29.53
N THR A 466 -9.35 0.81 30.66
CA THR A 466 -10.65 0.99 31.34
C THR A 466 -10.74 2.35 32.04
N ARG A 467 -11.94 2.74 32.49
CA ARG A 467 -12.15 4.00 33.25
C ARG A 467 -11.35 4.08 34.56
N SER A 468 -10.90 2.96 35.10
CA SER A 468 -10.04 2.88 36.29
C SER A 468 -8.54 2.87 35.97
N GLY A 469 -8.15 3.00 34.69
CA GLY A 469 -6.75 2.95 34.28
C GLY A 469 -6.17 1.54 34.15
N LEU A 470 -6.99 0.47 34.20
CA LEU A 470 -6.51 -0.90 34.01
C LEU A 470 -6.39 -1.22 32.51
N PRO A 471 -5.23 -1.72 32.03
CA PRO A 471 -5.08 -2.21 30.67
C PRO A 471 -5.81 -3.56 30.50
N VAL A 472 -6.52 -3.70 29.39
CA VAL A 472 -7.28 -4.89 29.00
C VAL A 472 -6.93 -5.21 27.54
N GLU A 473 -6.84 -6.49 27.21
CA GLU A 473 -6.55 -6.93 25.84
C GLU A 473 -7.65 -6.47 24.86
N ASN A 474 -7.23 -5.85 23.77
CA ASN A 474 -8.16 -5.34 22.77
C ASN A 474 -8.49 -6.44 21.75
N LYS A 475 -9.68 -7.03 21.90
CA LYS A 475 -10.15 -8.12 21.03
C LYS A 475 -10.26 -7.76 19.54
N TYR A 476 -10.39 -6.48 19.22
CA TYR A 476 -10.60 -6.02 17.86
C TYR A 476 -9.31 -5.61 17.15
N ASN A 477 -8.19 -5.50 17.86
CA ASN A 477 -6.90 -5.04 17.29
C ASN A 477 -7.01 -3.72 16.51
N ILE A 478 -7.86 -2.79 16.97
CA ILE A 478 -8.05 -1.45 16.37
C ILE A 478 -7.79 -0.39 17.44
N SER A 479 -6.95 0.59 17.11
CA SER A 479 -6.69 1.78 17.94
C SER A 479 -7.92 2.69 17.98
N VAL A 480 -8.58 2.77 19.13
CA VAL A 480 -9.81 3.57 19.36
C VAL A 480 -9.71 4.51 20.55
N GLN A 481 -8.54 4.58 21.19
CA GLN A 481 -8.29 5.42 22.35
C GLN A 481 -7.06 6.28 22.12
N VAL A 482 -7.12 7.50 22.65
CA VAL A 482 -6.11 8.54 22.46
C VAL A 482 -5.70 9.10 23.81
N VAL A 483 -4.43 9.43 23.96
CA VAL A 483 -3.87 10.10 25.13
C VAL A 483 -3.42 11.50 24.72
N THR A 484 -3.77 12.50 25.52
CA THR A 484 -3.32 13.88 25.31
C THR A 484 -2.63 14.40 26.56
N CYS A 485 -1.57 15.19 26.39
CA CYS A 485 -0.85 15.84 27.48
C CYS A 485 -0.84 17.35 27.31
N SER A 486 -0.76 18.08 28.42
CA SER A 486 -0.62 19.53 28.39
C SER A 486 0.19 20.07 29.57
N PRO A 487 0.76 21.29 29.47
CA PRO A 487 1.50 21.97 30.53
C PRO A 487 0.66 22.25 31.79
N ASP A 488 -0.66 22.07 31.73
CA ASP A 488 -1.54 22.13 32.91
C ASP A 488 -1.39 20.95 33.87
N CYS A 489 -0.33 20.13 33.70
CA CYS A 489 0.00 18.99 34.55
C CYS A 489 -1.05 17.86 34.48
N THR A 490 -1.83 17.80 33.39
CA THR A 490 -2.85 16.78 33.18
C THR A 490 -2.59 15.94 31.95
N ILE A 491 -2.83 14.63 32.10
CA ILE A 491 -2.89 13.66 31.01
C ILE A 491 -4.34 13.18 30.93
N MET A 492 -4.93 13.21 29.74
CA MET A 492 -6.32 12.80 29.53
C MET A 492 -6.40 11.65 28.53
N PHE A 493 -7.22 10.65 28.85
CA PHE A 493 -7.50 9.52 27.98
C PHE A 493 -8.86 9.71 27.33
N TRP A 494 -8.96 9.53 26.02
CA TRP A 494 -10.16 9.73 25.22
C TRP A 494 -10.53 8.44 24.51
N ASP A 495 -11.83 8.22 24.31
CA ASP A 495 -12.35 7.04 23.59
C ASP A 495 -13.23 7.50 22.43
N LEU A 496 -13.04 6.94 21.24
CA LEU A 496 -13.81 7.28 20.05
C LEU A 496 -15.18 6.57 20.04
N ARG A 497 -15.37 5.52 20.83
CA ARG A 497 -16.60 4.72 20.84
C ARG A 497 -17.74 5.45 21.56
N MET A 498 -18.98 5.16 21.14
CA MET A 498 -20.16 5.70 21.81
C MET A 498 -20.22 5.22 23.27
N GLN A 499 -20.30 6.17 24.21
CA GLN A 499 -20.59 5.85 25.59
C GLN A 499 -22.06 5.41 25.70
N ARG A 500 -22.32 4.14 26.02
CA ARG A 500 -23.65 3.74 26.52
C ARG A 500 -23.91 4.49 27.82
N LEU A 501 -24.87 5.40 27.81
CA LEU A 501 -25.47 5.91 29.03
C LEU A 501 -26.03 4.71 29.79
N LEU A 502 -25.39 4.34 30.91
CA LEU A 502 -26.05 3.51 31.91
C LEU A 502 -27.18 4.37 32.49
N SER A 503 -28.37 4.23 31.91
CA SER A 503 -29.60 4.85 32.40
C SER A 503 -29.91 4.29 33.79
N HIS A 504 -29.63 5.06 34.83
CA HIS A 504 -30.28 4.88 36.10
C HIS A 504 -31.76 5.28 35.97
N SER A 505 -32.61 4.49 36.64
CA SER A 505 -34.06 4.61 36.81
C SER A 505 -34.93 4.13 35.65
N ALA A 506 -35.27 2.84 35.73
CA ALA A 506 -36.55 2.35 35.27
C ALA A 506 -37.66 3.04 36.07
N THR A 507 -38.47 3.88 35.42
CA THR A 507 -39.89 4.00 35.75
C THR A 507 -40.69 4.12 34.46
N ASP A 508 -41.80 3.38 34.46
CA ASP A 508 -42.80 3.18 33.41
C ASP A 508 -43.04 4.36 32.45
N ARG A 509 -43.07 4.03 31.16
CA ARG A 509 -44.32 4.09 30.37
C ARG A 509 -44.16 3.38 29.02
N LYS A 510 -44.94 2.30 28.86
CA LYS A 510 -45.22 1.66 27.57
C LYS A 510 -45.86 2.67 26.61
N GLN A 511 -45.28 2.82 25.42
CA GLN A 511 -46.04 2.96 24.18
C GLN A 511 -45.33 2.19 23.06
N SER A 512 -46.03 1.18 22.58
CA SER A 512 -45.69 0.32 21.47
C SER A 512 -45.88 1.05 20.13
N VAL A 513 -44.85 1.09 19.30
CA VAL A 513 -45.01 1.14 17.85
C VAL A 513 -44.02 0.15 17.26
N ASP A 514 -44.57 -0.87 16.62
CA ASP A 514 -43.88 -1.84 15.79
C ASP A 514 -43.13 -1.14 14.65
N GLN A 515 -41.82 -1.31 14.60
CA GLN A 515 -41.06 -1.37 13.35
C GLN A 515 -39.93 -2.37 13.52
N LYS A 516 -40.14 -3.55 12.93
CA LYS A 516 -39.10 -4.54 12.67
C LYS A 516 -38.09 -3.94 11.70
N THR A 517 -37.04 -3.33 12.24
CA THR A 517 -35.76 -3.18 11.57
C THR A 517 -34.76 -3.93 12.42
N GLN A 518 -34.42 -5.16 12.01
CA GLN A 518 -33.23 -5.83 12.50
C GLN A 518 -32.03 -4.98 12.07
N MET A 519 -31.55 -4.10 12.95
CA MET A 519 -30.27 -3.42 12.78
C MET A 519 -29.15 -4.37 13.19
N THR A 520 -28.27 -4.66 12.24
CA THR A 520 -26.93 -5.16 12.49
C THR A 520 -26.20 -4.24 13.47
N PRO A 521 -25.50 -4.76 14.50
CA PRO A 521 -24.49 -3.96 15.18
C PRO A 521 -23.38 -3.69 14.15
N TYR A 522 -22.69 -2.55 14.24
CA TYR A 522 -21.66 -2.08 13.27
C TYR A 522 -22.22 -1.39 12.02
N SER A 523 -22.48 -0.10 12.17
CA SER A 523 -22.28 0.90 11.12
C SER A 523 -21.86 2.19 11.81
N VAL A 524 -20.60 2.61 11.63
CA VAL A 524 -20.11 3.94 12.05
C VAL A 524 -20.89 4.98 11.23
N PRO A 525 -21.78 5.80 11.81
CA PRO A 525 -22.52 6.81 11.04
C PRO A 525 -21.61 8.00 10.72
N ASP A 526 -21.64 8.53 9.49
CA ASP A 526 -20.96 9.76 9.01
C ASP A 526 -19.90 10.30 10.00
N THR A 527 -18.86 9.47 10.03
CA THR A 527 -17.66 9.37 10.87
C THR A 527 -17.69 9.63 12.37
N PHE A 528 -18.01 10.79 12.93
CA PHE A 528 -17.92 10.98 14.41
C PHE A 528 -18.91 12.00 15.00
N LYS A 529 -20.05 12.24 14.34
CA LYS A 529 -21.02 13.26 14.77
C LYS A 529 -21.49 13.11 16.23
N HIS A 530 -21.49 11.90 16.79
CA HIS A 530 -21.86 11.66 18.20
C HIS A 530 -20.88 12.24 19.21
N LEU A 531 -19.62 12.48 18.81
CA LEU A 531 -18.57 13.06 19.65
C LEU A 531 -18.51 14.59 19.56
N ASP A 532 -19.07 15.19 18.51
CA ASP A 532 -18.93 16.63 18.29
C ASP A 532 -19.55 17.43 19.45
N ARG A 533 -18.70 18.22 20.11
CA ARG A 533 -18.97 19.04 21.31
C ARG A 533 -19.41 18.27 22.56
N THR A 534 -19.47 16.95 22.50
CA THR A 534 -19.88 16.06 23.59
C THR A 534 -18.76 15.14 24.06
N TRP A 535 -17.65 15.05 23.33
CA TRP A 535 -16.52 14.19 23.66
C TRP A 535 -15.88 14.60 24.98
N LYS A 536 -15.83 13.67 25.93
CA LYS A 536 -15.27 13.82 27.27
C LYS A 536 -14.18 12.77 27.48
N PRO A 537 -13.15 13.08 28.28
CA PRO A 537 -12.12 12.10 28.61
C PRO A 537 -12.72 10.98 29.47
N LEU A 538 -12.23 9.75 29.27
CA LEU A 538 -12.53 8.57 30.08
C LEU A 538 -12.12 8.78 31.53
N PHE A 539 -10.90 9.27 31.73
CA PHE A 539 -10.33 9.66 33.01
C PHE A 539 -9.17 10.63 32.81
N ARG A 540 -8.73 11.26 33.89
CA ARG A 540 -7.65 12.25 33.92
C ARG A 540 -6.63 11.82 34.97
N VAL A 541 -5.36 11.86 34.60
CA VAL A 541 -4.22 11.67 35.50
C VAL A 541 -3.61 13.05 35.77
N LEU A 542 -3.38 13.38 37.05
CA LEU A 542 -2.76 14.63 37.47
C LEU A 542 -1.35 14.32 37.99
N GLN A 543 -0.34 14.96 37.42
CA GLN A 543 1.05 14.81 37.87
C GLN A 543 1.66 16.18 38.08
N GLY A 544 2.10 16.48 39.30
CA GLY A 544 2.83 17.72 39.56
C GLY A 544 4.21 17.65 38.93
N LEU A 545 4.38 18.29 37.77
CA LEU A 545 5.66 18.42 37.10
C LEU A 545 6.23 19.82 37.31
N ARG A 546 7.51 19.92 37.66
CA ARG A 546 8.24 21.19 37.58
C ARG A 546 9.06 21.26 36.30
N ASP A 547 9.41 22.46 35.88
CA ASP A 547 10.21 22.66 34.67
C ASP A 547 11.51 21.85 34.74
N GLY A 548 11.78 21.09 33.67
CA GLY A 548 12.99 20.27 33.54
C GLY A 548 12.98 18.94 34.31
N GLU A 549 11.89 18.63 35.02
CA GLU A 549 11.70 17.32 35.66
C GLU A 549 11.21 16.28 34.64
N ILE A 550 11.76 15.07 34.76
CA ILE A 550 11.30 13.87 34.07
C ILE A 550 10.67 12.96 35.12
N VAL A 551 9.42 12.56 34.87
CA VAL A 551 8.62 11.76 35.80
C VAL A 551 8.31 10.41 35.18
N HIS A 552 8.66 9.35 35.90
CA HIS A 552 8.28 7.98 35.58
C HIS A 552 7.19 7.51 36.55
N THR A 553 6.08 7.01 36.03
CA THR A 553 4.87 6.75 36.82
C THR A 553 3.88 5.88 36.05
N ASP A 554 3.07 5.15 36.81
CA ASP A 554 1.96 4.38 36.29
C ASP A 554 0.71 5.28 36.19
N TRP A 555 -0.04 5.17 35.09
CA TRP A 555 -1.30 5.88 34.90
C TRP A 555 -2.48 5.22 35.62
N LYS A 556 -2.30 4.01 36.14
CA LYS A 556 -3.32 3.27 36.88
C LYS A 556 -3.80 4.09 38.08
N LEU A 557 -5.13 4.22 38.20
CA LEU A 557 -5.74 4.94 39.31
C LEU A 557 -5.86 4.03 40.53
N GLU A 558 -5.39 4.51 41.67
CA GLU A 558 -5.50 3.84 42.95
C GLU A 558 -6.70 4.38 43.72
N LYS A 559 -7.35 3.52 44.52
CA LYS A 559 -8.41 3.97 45.43
C LYS A 559 -7.75 4.46 46.71
N ASP A 560 -8.02 5.70 47.08
CA ASP A 560 -7.66 6.20 48.40
C ASP A 560 -8.53 5.55 49.50
N ASP A 561 -8.18 5.80 50.76
CA ASP A 561 -8.92 5.30 51.93
C ASP A 561 -10.40 5.77 51.96
N SER A 562 -10.75 6.78 51.14
CA SER A 562 -12.11 7.30 50.96
C SER A 562 -12.86 6.67 49.77
N GLY A 563 -12.21 5.77 49.02
CA GLY A 563 -12.75 5.10 47.83
C GLY A 563 -12.72 5.95 46.56
N ARG A 564 -12.13 7.15 46.58
CA ARG A 564 -11.90 7.98 45.40
C ARG A 564 -10.69 7.48 44.63
N LEU A 565 -10.82 7.50 43.30
CA LEU A 565 -9.72 7.17 42.39
C LEU A 565 -8.78 8.37 42.29
N GLN A 566 -7.52 8.16 42.67
CA GLN A 566 -6.45 9.13 42.58
C GLN A 566 -5.30 8.56 41.72
N SER A 567 -4.55 9.43 41.07
CA SER A 567 -3.34 9.02 40.35
C SER A 567 -2.31 8.46 41.31
N ALA A 568 -1.64 7.39 40.88
CA ALA A 568 -0.51 6.84 41.62
C ALA A 568 0.55 7.92 41.84
N LYS A 569 1.29 7.81 42.96
CA LYS A 569 2.46 8.67 43.17
C LYS A 569 3.50 8.36 42.09
N PRO A 570 4.24 9.37 41.62
CA PRO A 570 5.32 9.12 40.67
C PRO A 570 6.31 8.14 41.28
N LEU A 571 6.73 7.15 40.49
CA LEU A 571 7.73 6.17 40.91
C LEU A 571 9.06 6.91 41.12
N HIS A 572 9.44 7.75 40.14
CA HIS A 572 10.67 8.53 40.19
C HIS A 572 10.49 9.89 39.52
N CYS A 573 11.20 10.89 40.06
CA CYS A 573 11.30 12.23 39.50
C CYS A 573 12.78 12.62 39.43
N PHE A 574 13.26 12.98 38.25
CA PHE A 574 14.63 13.44 38.05
C PHE A 574 14.64 14.85 37.47
N ASN A 575 15.39 15.76 38.09
CA ASN A 575 15.61 17.10 37.55
C ASN A 575 16.95 17.11 36.81
N ILE A 576 16.89 17.00 35.48
CA ILE A 576 18.09 16.83 34.63
C ILE A 576 18.23 17.95 33.62
N HIS A 577 17.10 18.39 33.08
CA HIS A 577 17.07 19.48 32.13
C HIS A 577 16.90 20.79 32.89
N HIS A 578 17.59 21.83 32.43
CA HIS A 578 17.52 23.15 33.08
C HIS A 578 16.22 23.89 32.78
N TRP A 579 15.51 23.47 31.71
CA TRP A 579 14.32 24.09 31.17
C TRP A 579 13.33 23.01 30.72
N LEU A 580 12.16 23.44 30.21
CA LEU A 580 11.11 22.56 29.70
C LEU A 580 11.68 21.46 28.79
N VAL A 581 11.32 20.20 29.08
CA VAL A 581 11.62 19.06 28.23
C VAL A 581 10.75 19.17 26.99
N ASN A 582 11.37 19.25 25.81
CA ASN A 582 10.67 19.46 24.55
C ASN A 582 10.49 18.17 23.73
N THR A 583 11.35 17.16 23.96
CA THR A 583 11.25 15.85 23.31
C THR A 583 11.39 14.75 24.35
N VAL A 584 10.51 13.76 24.26
CA VAL A 584 10.65 12.45 24.91
C VAL A 584 10.34 11.41 23.84
N GLN A 585 11.33 10.61 23.43
CA GLN A 585 11.15 9.63 22.36
C GLN A 585 11.80 8.29 22.73
N ARG A 586 11.01 7.22 22.64
CA ARG A 586 11.53 5.84 22.74
C ARG A 586 12.35 5.47 21.50
N SER A 587 13.37 4.64 21.66
CA SER A 587 14.12 4.10 20.53
C SER A 587 13.21 3.23 19.66
N PRO A 588 13.29 3.32 18.32
CA PRO A 588 12.58 2.41 17.42
C PRO A 588 13.03 0.95 17.54
N PHE A 589 14.25 0.72 18.01
CA PHE A 589 14.88 -0.60 18.11
C PHE A 589 14.74 -1.19 19.52
N TYR A 590 14.84 -0.36 20.56
CA TYR A 590 14.80 -0.80 21.95
C TYR A 590 13.59 -0.27 22.69
N LYS A 591 12.83 -1.18 23.31
CA LYS A 591 11.60 -0.84 24.04
C LYS A 591 11.87 -0.10 25.35
N ASP A 592 13.04 -0.33 25.94
CA ASP A 592 13.49 0.20 27.22
C ASP A 592 14.31 1.48 27.09
N ILE A 593 14.77 1.89 25.91
CA ILE A 593 15.61 3.09 25.76
C ILE A 593 14.77 4.31 25.40
N ILE A 594 15.00 5.41 26.12
CA ILE A 594 14.31 6.68 25.93
C ILE A 594 15.32 7.81 25.77
N LEU A 595 15.14 8.66 24.77
CA LEU A 595 15.85 9.92 24.58
C LEU A 595 14.99 11.07 25.12
N THR A 596 15.59 11.95 25.91
CA THR A 596 14.99 13.21 26.32
C THR A 596 15.88 14.38 25.93
N THR A 597 15.26 15.46 25.45
CA THR A 597 15.97 16.70 25.14
C THR A 597 15.27 17.87 25.83
N GLY A 598 16.05 18.80 26.38
CA GLY A 598 15.50 19.96 27.06
C GLY A 598 16.59 20.93 27.48
N GLY A 599 16.38 22.22 27.22
CA GLY A 599 17.37 23.25 27.52
C GLY A 599 18.66 23.04 26.72
N TRP A 600 19.77 22.81 27.42
CA TRP A 600 21.12 22.80 26.83
C TRP A 600 21.72 21.40 26.70
N ASN A 601 20.97 20.34 27.03
CA ASN A 601 21.49 18.97 27.05
C ASN A 601 20.43 17.97 26.59
N PHE A 602 20.90 16.77 26.24
CA PHE A 602 20.07 15.58 26.07
C PHE A 602 20.49 14.51 27.08
N ALA A 603 19.56 13.61 27.36
CA ALA A 603 19.79 12.46 28.22
C ALA A 603 19.17 11.20 27.61
N ILE A 604 19.87 10.07 27.74
CA ILE A 604 19.40 8.74 27.34
C ILE A 604 19.16 7.91 28.59
N TRP A 605 17.99 7.31 28.65
CA TRP A 605 17.47 6.57 29.80
C TRP A 605 17.21 5.13 29.40
N LYS A 606 17.22 4.25 30.40
CA LYS A 606 16.77 2.87 30.26
C LYS A 606 15.70 2.55 31.29
N GLU A 607 14.58 2.01 30.81
CA GLU A 607 13.46 1.56 31.61
C GLU A 607 13.93 0.43 32.55
N GLY A 608 13.64 0.57 33.84
CA GLY A 608 14.15 -0.31 34.89
C GLY A 608 15.44 0.16 35.58
N VAL A 609 16.19 1.10 34.99
CA VAL A 609 17.32 1.74 35.66
C VAL A 609 16.82 3.00 36.38
N MET A 610 16.59 2.85 37.69
CA MET A 610 15.91 3.89 38.48
C MET A 610 16.85 4.88 39.18
N ASP A 611 18.12 4.92 38.75
CA ASP A 611 19.16 5.72 39.39
C ASP A 611 19.62 6.93 38.55
N GLY A 612 18.94 7.21 37.42
CA GLY A 612 19.25 8.30 36.51
C GLY A 612 19.52 7.85 35.07
N PRO A 613 19.94 8.77 34.18
CA PRO A 613 20.21 8.48 32.79
C PRO A 613 21.50 7.65 32.63
N ILE A 614 21.55 6.82 31.58
CA ILE A 614 22.76 6.09 31.20
C ILE A 614 23.76 7.05 30.58
N VAL A 615 23.30 7.88 29.64
CA VAL A 615 24.14 8.86 28.96
C VAL A 615 23.55 10.24 29.21
N LEU A 616 24.38 11.16 29.68
CA LEU A 616 24.05 12.57 29.81
C LEU A 616 25.03 13.36 28.96
N SER A 617 24.51 14.15 28.03
CA SER A 617 25.36 14.98 27.19
C SER A 617 25.98 16.12 28.00
N PRO A 618 27.16 16.62 27.58
CA PRO A 618 27.62 17.93 27.99
C PRO A 618 26.60 19.02 27.63
N SER A 619 26.69 20.17 28.30
CA SER A 619 25.92 21.36 27.91
C SER A 619 26.37 21.83 26.53
N SER A 620 25.45 21.83 25.58
CA SER A 620 25.63 22.39 24.24
C SER A 620 25.74 23.91 24.30
N GLU A 621 26.42 24.49 23.31
CA GLU A 621 26.54 25.94 23.17
C GLU A 621 25.22 26.64 22.86
N GLN A 622 24.26 25.89 22.29
CA GLN A 622 22.96 26.39 21.87
C GLN A 622 21.84 25.51 22.45
N VAL A 623 20.66 26.08 22.62
CA VAL A 623 19.51 25.37 23.18
C VAL A 623 19.06 24.25 22.21
N CYS A 624 18.97 23.03 22.72
CA CYS A 624 18.40 21.88 22.04
C CYS A 624 16.88 22.06 21.96
N THR A 625 16.32 22.11 20.76
CA THR A 625 14.89 22.39 20.53
C THR A 625 14.08 21.16 20.14
N SER A 626 14.71 20.16 19.51
CA SER A 626 14.05 18.92 19.10
C SER A 626 15.06 17.78 19.04
N GLY A 627 14.65 16.55 19.35
CA GLY A 627 15.44 15.35 19.15
C GLY A 627 14.68 14.30 18.35
N CYS A 628 15.38 13.49 17.56
CA CYS A 628 14.78 12.27 17.02
C CYS A 628 15.79 11.14 16.78
N TRP A 629 15.38 9.90 17.04
CA TRP A 629 16.14 8.70 16.67
C TRP A 629 16.15 8.46 15.16
N SER A 630 17.22 7.88 14.64
CA SER A 630 17.21 7.28 13.30
C SER A 630 16.27 6.07 13.27
N LEU A 631 15.58 5.87 12.14
CA LEU A 631 14.71 4.71 11.92
C LEU A 631 15.46 3.52 11.29
N SER A 632 16.71 3.72 10.87
CA SER A 632 17.53 2.69 10.24
C SER A 632 18.74 2.30 11.07
N ARG A 633 19.31 3.24 11.84
CA ARG A 633 20.52 3.03 12.63
C ARG A 633 20.25 3.13 14.13
N PRO A 634 20.44 2.04 14.91
CA PRO A 634 20.07 2.03 16.34
C PRO A 634 20.90 2.99 17.20
N ALA A 635 22.15 3.26 16.82
CA ALA A 635 23.07 4.13 17.58
C ALA A 635 23.00 5.61 17.20
N VAL A 636 22.21 5.96 16.18
CA VAL A 636 22.21 7.30 15.59
C VAL A 636 20.95 8.07 15.95
N PHE A 637 21.13 9.33 16.36
CA PHE A 637 20.04 10.26 16.60
C PHE A 637 20.43 11.68 16.18
N PHE A 638 19.42 12.53 16.02
CA PHE A 638 19.56 13.90 15.53
C PHE A 638 19.05 14.87 16.59
N ILE A 639 19.78 15.98 16.78
CA ILE A 639 19.39 17.06 17.69
C ILE A 639 19.30 18.36 16.89
N GLY A 640 18.13 18.98 16.88
CA GLY A 640 17.91 20.32 16.33
C GLY A 640 18.13 21.39 17.37
N LYS A 641 18.62 22.55 16.93
CA LYS A 641 18.93 23.70 17.81
C LYS A 641 18.16 24.97 17.46
N ASP A 642 18.22 25.93 18.38
CA ASP A 642 17.57 27.25 18.26
C ASP A 642 18.19 28.15 17.17
N ASP A 643 19.46 27.94 16.83
CA ASP A 643 20.16 28.69 15.77
C ASP A 643 20.00 28.09 14.36
N GLY A 644 19.17 27.05 14.23
CA GLY A 644 18.93 26.38 12.96
C GLY A 644 19.96 25.30 12.59
N SER A 645 20.85 24.92 13.51
CA SER A 645 21.79 23.81 13.33
C SER A 645 21.20 22.45 13.69
N ILE A 646 21.69 21.40 13.02
CA ILE A 646 21.41 19.99 13.36
C ILE A 646 22.70 19.28 13.72
N GLU A 647 22.71 18.59 14.84
CA GLU A 647 23.78 17.67 15.23
C GLU A 647 23.37 16.23 14.97
N VAL A 648 24.28 15.47 14.36
CA VAL A 648 24.16 14.02 14.20
C VAL A 648 25.05 13.37 15.25
N TRP A 649 24.44 12.57 16.11
CA TRP A 649 25.12 11.82 17.16
C TRP A 649 25.16 10.35 16.79
N ASN A 650 26.33 9.72 16.94
CA ASN A 650 26.50 8.28 16.82
C ASN A 650 27.21 7.76 18.07
N LEU A 651 26.46 7.06 18.93
CA LEU A 651 26.98 6.56 20.21
C LEU A 651 28.13 5.56 20.07
N MET A 652 28.25 4.89 18.91
CA MET A 652 29.31 3.93 18.64
C MET A 652 30.63 4.60 18.22
N GLU A 653 30.58 5.84 17.74
CA GLU A 653 31.77 6.62 17.38
C GLU A 653 32.22 7.48 18.56
N LYS A 654 31.32 8.34 19.06
CA LYS A 654 31.63 9.35 20.08
C LYS A 654 30.42 9.61 20.97
N THR A 655 30.66 9.68 22.27
CA THR A 655 29.62 9.92 23.29
C THR A 655 29.65 11.33 23.88
N SER A 656 30.80 12.00 23.81
CA SER A 656 31.00 13.34 24.38
C SER A 656 30.75 14.48 23.39
N GLU A 657 30.90 14.20 22.10
CA GLU A 657 30.76 15.20 21.03
C GLU A 657 29.96 14.62 19.85
N PRO A 658 29.25 15.46 19.09
CA PRO A 658 28.51 15.01 17.93
C PRO A 658 29.46 14.44 16.87
N ALA A 659 29.00 13.41 16.16
CA ALA A 659 29.73 12.83 15.04
C ALA A 659 29.81 13.82 13.88
N GLN A 660 28.71 14.53 13.60
CA GLN A 660 28.64 15.57 12.58
C GLN A 660 27.80 16.75 13.06
N VAL A 661 28.19 17.97 12.66
CA VAL A 661 27.44 19.20 12.94
C VAL A 661 27.14 19.92 11.63
N HIS A 662 25.87 20.10 11.34
CA HIS A 662 25.38 20.87 10.20
C HIS A 662 24.88 22.22 10.69
N ALA A 663 25.78 23.20 10.67
CA ALA A 663 25.47 24.57 11.10
C ALA A 663 24.57 25.29 10.08
N HIS A 664 23.63 26.08 10.59
CA HIS A 664 22.81 27.02 9.81
C HIS A 664 22.07 26.42 8.60
N ILE A 665 21.44 25.25 8.78
CA ILE A 665 20.53 24.69 7.76
C ILE A 665 19.38 25.67 7.52
N THR A 666 18.93 26.35 8.57
CA THR A 666 17.99 27.47 8.47
C THR A 666 18.49 28.63 9.33
N ASN A 667 17.99 29.84 9.05
CA ASN A 667 18.30 31.03 9.86
C ASN A 667 17.39 31.17 11.09
N ALA A 668 16.51 30.20 11.33
CA ALA A 668 15.50 30.23 12.39
C ALA A 668 15.60 28.96 13.23
N LYS A 669 14.94 28.97 14.39
CA LYS A 669 14.91 27.81 15.28
C LYS A 669 14.26 26.59 14.64
N ILE A 670 14.88 25.43 14.82
CA ILE A 670 14.28 24.15 14.44
C ILE A 670 13.18 23.84 15.45
N THR A 671 11.98 23.56 14.97
CA THR A 671 10.81 23.38 15.82
C THR A 671 10.48 21.92 16.07
N CYS A 672 10.68 21.08 15.06
CA CYS A 672 10.45 19.64 15.10
C CYS A 672 11.28 18.94 14.03
N ILE A 673 11.72 17.71 14.32
CA ILE A 673 12.35 16.80 13.36
C ILE A 673 11.56 15.49 13.36
N LYS A 674 11.22 14.98 12.18
CA LYS A 674 10.58 13.67 12.02
C LYS A 674 11.30 12.85 10.95
N PRO A 675 11.96 11.75 11.32
CA PRO A 675 12.63 10.88 10.37
C PRO A 675 11.60 10.13 9.52
N TRP A 676 11.99 9.80 8.29
CA TRP A 676 11.21 8.96 7.38
C TRP A 676 12.14 8.12 6.52
N THR A 677 11.74 6.89 6.25
CA THR A 677 12.56 5.92 5.51
C THR A 677 11.97 5.70 4.12
N ALA A 678 12.74 6.02 3.08
CA ALA A 678 12.28 5.91 1.69
C ALA A 678 12.18 4.45 1.20
N SER A 679 13.09 3.57 1.64
CA SER A 679 13.01 2.12 1.51
C SER A 679 14.05 1.47 2.44
N CYS A 680 13.80 0.24 2.89
CA CYS A 680 14.81 -0.56 3.62
C CYS A 680 15.20 -1.75 2.74
N ASP A 681 16.35 -1.66 2.07
CA ASP A 681 16.95 -2.80 1.39
C ASP A 681 17.31 -3.91 2.40
N LEU A 682 16.98 -5.16 2.06
CA LEU A 682 17.17 -6.34 2.91
C LEU A 682 18.63 -6.59 3.32
N SER A 683 19.60 -6.22 2.48
CA SER A 683 21.03 -6.38 2.75
C SER A 683 21.54 -5.44 3.86
N VAL A 684 20.94 -4.25 3.97
CA VAL A 684 21.33 -3.24 4.96
C VAL A 684 20.77 -3.58 6.34
N LYS A 685 19.64 -4.31 6.41
CA LYS A 685 19.06 -4.78 7.68
C LYS A 685 20.03 -5.62 8.51
N LYS A 686 20.78 -6.54 7.90
CA LYS A 686 21.77 -7.36 8.61
C LYS A 686 22.90 -6.54 9.25
N TYR A 687 23.33 -5.45 8.61
CA TYR A 687 24.34 -4.56 9.19
C TYR A 687 23.80 -3.82 10.42
N PHE A 688 22.53 -3.42 10.39
CA PHE A 688 21.89 -2.76 11.52
C PHE A 688 21.58 -3.71 12.68
N GLU A 689 21.28 -4.99 12.41
CA GLU A 689 21.14 -6.03 13.45
C GLU A 689 22.46 -6.21 14.23
N LEU A 690 23.61 -6.25 13.54
CA LEU A 690 24.92 -6.33 14.21
C LEU A 690 25.26 -5.04 14.98
N GLU A 691 24.88 -3.87 14.46
CA GLU A 691 25.02 -2.60 15.17
C GLU A 691 24.15 -2.57 16.44
N GLU A 692 22.95 -3.17 16.40
CA GLU A 692 22.03 -3.29 17.53
C GLU A 692 22.64 -4.15 18.66
N GLU A 693 23.26 -5.29 18.33
CA GLU A 693 23.95 -6.13 19.32
C GLU A 693 25.13 -5.40 19.97
N ARG A 694 25.94 -4.70 19.17
CA ARG A 694 27.10 -3.94 19.68
C ARG A 694 26.68 -2.79 20.58
N LEU A 695 25.62 -2.07 20.21
CA LEU A 695 25.10 -0.97 21.03
C LEU A 695 24.48 -1.49 22.34
N ASN A 696 23.80 -2.65 22.30
CA ASN A 696 23.34 -3.31 23.51
C ASN A 696 24.49 -3.60 24.49
N ASP A 697 25.60 -4.14 23.98
CA ASP A 697 26.77 -4.41 24.79
C ASP A 697 27.43 -3.14 25.32
N PHE A 698 27.48 -2.07 24.51
CA PHE A 698 27.94 -0.76 24.95
C PHE A 698 27.09 -0.21 26.09
N LEU A 699 25.76 -0.21 25.95
CA LEU A 699 24.83 0.31 26.96
C LEU A 699 24.88 -0.50 28.26
N LYS A 700 25.02 -1.82 28.18
CA LYS A 700 25.24 -2.69 29.36
C LYS A 700 26.54 -2.32 30.09
N ARG A 701 27.61 -2.03 29.36
CA ARG A 701 28.89 -1.60 29.95
C ARG A 701 28.76 -0.25 30.63
N GLU A 702 28.10 0.72 30.00
CA GLU A 702 27.84 2.03 30.61
C GLU A 702 26.98 1.93 31.87
N GLU A 703 25.95 1.08 31.86
CA GLU A 703 25.14 0.80 33.04
C GLU A 703 25.99 0.23 34.18
N LEU A 704 26.82 -0.77 33.90
CA LEU A 704 27.71 -1.39 34.89
C LEU A 704 28.75 -0.39 35.43
N TRP A 705 29.28 0.47 34.56
CA TRP A 705 30.24 1.49 34.95
C TRP A 705 29.61 2.57 35.84
N ALA A 706 28.38 2.98 35.53
CA ALA A 706 27.61 3.90 36.35
C ALA A 706 27.31 3.32 37.76
N GLN A 707 27.00 2.02 37.84
CA GLN A 707 26.84 1.30 39.11
C GLN A 707 28.15 1.28 39.92
N GLN A 708 29.26 0.88 39.30
CA GLN A 708 30.58 0.81 39.96
C GLN A 708 31.05 2.18 40.47
N LYS A 709 30.87 3.24 39.67
CA LYS A 709 31.23 4.61 40.07
C LYS A 709 30.47 5.03 41.32
N ARG A 710 29.18 4.67 41.41
CA ARG A 710 28.35 4.96 42.58
C ARG A 710 28.74 4.14 43.80
N GLU A 711 29.00 2.84 43.66
CA GLU A 711 29.52 2.02 44.75
C GLU A 711 30.84 2.59 45.30
N ALA A 712 31.72 3.07 44.43
CA ALA A 712 32.96 3.73 44.83
C ALA A 712 32.72 5.08 45.54
N GLU A 713 31.73 5.87 45.11
CA GLU A 713 31.35 7.12 45.77
C GLU A 713 30.68 6.88 47.13
N GLU A 714 29.82 5.86 47.25
CA GLU A 714 29.24 5.44 48.52
C GLU A 714 30.29 4.92 49.48
N LEU A 715 31.24 4.12 48.99
CA LEU A 715 32.36 3.65 49.80
C LEU A 715 33.17 4.84 50.30
N LYS A 716 33.51 5.81 49.44
CA LYS A 716 34.17 7.06 49.85
C LYS A 716 33.38 7.84 50.89
N ARG A 717 32.05 7.93 50.78
CA ARG A 717 31.20 8.58 51.79
C ARG A 717 31.24 7.83 53.13
N LYS A 718 31.25 6.49 53.11
CA LYS A 718 31.37 5.65 54.31
C LYS A 718 32.76 5.67 54.96
N THR A 719 33.83 5.93 54.21
CA THR A 719 35.18 6.06 54.76
C THR A 719 35.47 7.45 55.35
N VAL A 720 34.66 8.46 55.00
CA VAL A 720 34.80 9.86 55.47
C VAL A 720 33.86 10.16 56.66
N SER A 721 32.86 9.30 56.91
CA SER A 721 32.07 9.25 58.16
C SER A 721 32.74 8.37 59.20
#